data_AF-F6UBR8-F1
#
_entry.id   AF-F6UBR8-F1
#
_cell.length_a   1.000
_cell.length_b   1.000
_cell.length_c   1.000
_cell.angle_alpha   90.00
_cell.angle_beta   90.00
_cell.angle_gamma   90.00
#
_symmetry.space_group_name_H-M   'P 1'
#
loop_
_entity.id
_entity.type
_entity.pdbx_description
1 polymer ?
#
loop_
_entity_poly.entity_id
_entity_poly.type
_entity_poly.pdbx_seq_one_letter_code
_entity_poly.pdbx_strand_id
1 'polypeptide(L)'
;MAAPRPRSGLRPPAAAAAAAASRWLPMGPDGSRWVPGPARPVPAPRRLHVSAVSATGSARAAPTSAHRDGGLEPRAAPPAPAPPARGGPGGRGPRGGGSGGCGKMAAAEAARPGTPQRAPLLLLILLLLLFLLLLAGSSQANSVERKIYIPLNRTAPCVRLLNATHQIGCQSSLSGDTGVIHVLEKEQDLQWVLADGPHPPYMVLLDGDLFTRPLLEKLKAASSRVSGLAVALAQPRPAAGFSPGLPCPNDGFGVYSGSYGPQFAHCNGTVWNPLGSGLAYEDFSFPIFLLQDHNETQLIKECYRAHNIGENGSAPVFPLCAMQLSAHMHAVTSTVTCMRRSAAQTTFSINPEVVCDPLTDYNVWSSLQPINGSGRLDPGKRVVIAATRLDSHSFFWNVAPGAEGSAASFVTQLAAAEALSRAPDAPTLPRNVLFVFFQGETFDYIGSSRLVYDMERGKFPVALDNIHSLVELGQVALRNSTLWMHTDPVSQRNDSVRDQVQQILSALRSSGATVPNVSLEEPGRTQPLPPSSLQRFLRARNVSGVVLADHQAAFRNQYYQSIYDTPENIGLQYPPSLTPEEALNHVTETAKSLADVATLLGRTLYRLAGGEKHDDTIQADPLTVTRLLYGFLIQANNSWFRSVMRPDLQGYLGGGPLQHYIAVNSPVNTTYVVQHILANLTGAVLNRTRDQCHGTGTDKDLFEFAWVQGPEGPSGREPLCVRSTVRLSKAVSPAFELQHWASADYSTWTESRWKDIRARIFLVAGRDLEITTLVVGIVILALSLATTYFINAKLLLFQGLGT
;
A
#
# COMPACT_ATOMS: atom_id res chain seq x y z
N MET A 1 69.03 30.27 -17.60
CA MET A 1 69.67 30.15 -18.93
C MET A 1 68.64 30.48 -20.01
N ALA A 2 69.04 31.41 -20.88
CA ALA A 2 68.47 31.93 -22.12
C ALA A 2 67.07 31.47 -22.63
N ALA A 3 66.24 32.47 -22.89
CA ALA A 3 65.16 32.51 -23.89
C ALA A 3 65.78 32.55 -25.34
N PRO A 4 65.03 32.57 -26.49
CA PRO A 4 63.86 33.44 -26.71
C PRO A 4 62.70 32.95 -27.62
N ARG A 5 61.57 33.63 -27.40
CA ARG A 5 60.42 33.98 -28.28
C ARG A 5 60.87 34.63 -29.63
N PRO A 6 60.02 34.97 -30.66
CA PRO A 6 58.72 35.65 -30.46
C PRO A 6 57.61 35.72 -31.56
N ARG A 7 56.43 36.20 -31.08
CA ARG A 7 55.45 37.19 -31.65
C ARG A 7 54.61 36.78 -32.88
N SER A 8 53.35 37.22 -33.05
CA SER A 8 52.54 38.39 -32.59
C SER A 8 51.05 38.07 -32.84
N GLY A 9 50.00 38.63 -32.24
CA GLY A 9 49.81 39.73 -31.29
C GLY A 9 48.36 40.27 -31.41
N LEU A 10 47.71 40.47 -30.23
CA LEU A 10 46.76 41.55 -29.84
C LEU A 10 45.45 41.77 -30.63
N ARG A 11 44.30 42.21 -30.07
CA ARG A 11 43.60 42.26 -28.75
C ARG A 11 42.26 43.05 -29.02
N PRO A 12 41.34 43.31 -28.05
CA PRO A 12 39.87 43.24 -28.18
C PRO A 12 39.21 44.66 -28.13
N PRO A 13 37.94 44.93 -27.69
CA PRO A 13 37.35 44.64 -26.36
C PRO A 13 35.80 44.41 -26.30
N ALA A 14 35.27 44.46 -25.07
CA ALA A 14 34.04 43.94 -24.47
C ALA A 14 32.72 44.76 -24.61
N ALA A 15 31.66 44.26 -23.92
CA ALA A 15 30.37 44.87 -23.48
C ALA A 15 29.13 44.41 -24.27
N ALA A 16 27.89 44.39 -23.77
CA ALA A 16 27.24 44.28 -22.47
C ALA A 16 25.71 44.14 -22.76
N ALA A 17 24.99 43.42 -21.89
CA ALA A 17 23.57 43.59 -21.50
C ALA A 17 22.39 43.54 -22.52
N ALA A 18 21.24 43.11 -21.97
CA ALA A 18 19.84 43.43 -22.33
C ALA A 18 19.03 42.42 -23.18
N ALA A 19 18.22 41.64 -22.44
CA ALA A 19 16.76 41.61 -22.46
C ALA A 19 15.96 41.55 -23.79
N ALA A 20 15.08 40.54 -23.78
CA ALA A 20 13.67 40.55 -24.20
C ALA A 20 13.29 40.23 -25.66
N ALA A 21 12.18 39.46 -25.70
CA ALA A 21 11.15 39.40 -26.73
C ALA A 21 11.29 38.38 -27.87
N SER A 22 10.60 37.25 -27.63
CA SER A 22 9.45 36.76 -28.43
C SER A 22 9.66 36.12 -29.81
N ARG A 23 9.09 34.91 -29.89
CA ARG A 23 8.30 34.29 -30.98
C ARG A 23 8.95 34.20 -32.36
N TRP A 24 9.22 32.98 -32.82
CA TRP A 24 8.84 32.51 -34.17
C TRP A 24 8.60 30.98 -34.12
N LEU A 25 7.34 30.56 -34.25
CA LEU A 25 6.94 29.22 -34.72
C LEU A 25 6.60 29.37 -36.22
N PRO A 26 6.95 28.39 -37.08
CA PRO A 26 6.63 28.46 -38.50
C PRO A 26 5.17 28.06 -38.77
N MET A 27 4.51 28.82 -39.65
CA MET A 27 3.20 28.49 -40.23
C MET A 27 3.33 27.40 -41.30
N GLY A 28 2.43 26.44 -41.28
CA GLY A 28 1.99 25.68 -42.46
C GLY A 28 0.74 26.31 -43.08
N PRO A 29 0.47 26.07 -44.39
CA PRO A 29 -0.65 26.66 -45.09
C PRO A 29 -1.88 25.76 -45.00
N ASP A 30 -3.04 26.33 -44.66
CA ASP A 30 -4.23 26.18 -45.49
C ASP A 30 -5.35 27.10 -44.99
N GLY A 31 -5.81 27.94 -45.92
CA GLY A 31 -6.84 28.93 -45.69
C GLY A 31 -8.22 28.34 -45.85
N SER A 32 -9.01 28.40 -44.78
CA SER A 32 -10.46 28.58 -44.90
C SER A 32 -10.97 29.40 -43.70
N ARG A 33 -11.64 30.51 -44.03
CA ARG A 33 -12.24 31.47 -43.10
C ARG A 33 -13.41 30.83 -42.34
N TRP A 34 -13.37 30.87 -41.01
CA TRP A 34 -14.56 30.90 -40.16
C TRP A 34 -14.44 32.07 -39.19
N VAL A 35 -15.43 32.96 -39.23
CA VAL A 35 -15.56 34.15 -38.37
C VAL A 35 -16.22 33.74 -37.05
N PRO A 36 -15.62 34.00 -35.87
CA PRO A 36 -16.31 33.83 -34.60
C PRO A 36 -16.97 35.15 -34.14
N GLY A 37 -18.29 35.14 -33.98
CA GLY A 37 -19.06 36.17 -33.28
C GLY A 37 -18.94 36.05 -31.75
N PRO A 38 -19.36 37.09 -31.00
CA PRO A 38 -19.05 37.23 -29.57
C PRO A 38 -19.85 36.26 -28.68
N ALA A 39 -19.19 35.80 -27.62
CA ALA A 39 -19.72 34.89 -26.61
C ALA A 39 -20.93 35.46 -25.85
N ARG A 40 -21.98 34.65 -25.70
CA ARG A 40 -23.11 34.90 -24.79
C ARG A 40 -22.80 34.36 -23.38
N PRO A 41 -23.24 35.04 -22.31
CA PRO A 41 -23.05 34.59 -20.92
C PRO A 41 -24.07 33.50 -20.52
N VAL A 42 -23.60 32.53 -19.73
CA VAL A 42 -24.42 31.45 -19.14
C VAL A 42 -25.03 31.95 -17.82
N PRO A 43 -26.33 31.73 -17.55
CA PRO A 43 -27.02 32.29 -16.38
C PRO A 43 -26.92 31.43 -15.11
N ALA A 44 -26.91 32.10 -13.96
CA ALA A 44 -26.93 31.53 -12.61
C ALA A 44 -28.29 30.87 -12.26
N PRO A 45 -28.31 29.83 -11.40
CA PRO A 45 -29.55 29.18 -11.00
C PRO A 45 -30.31 30.00 -9.96
N ARG A 46 -31.58 30.31 -10.28
CA ARG A 46 -32.54 31.03 -9.44
C ARG A 46 -33.08 30.16 -8.30
N ARG A 47 -33.22 30.81 -7.13
CA ARG A 47 -33.98 30.41 -5.95
C ARG A 47 -35.44 30.10 -6.32
N LEU A 48 -35.94 28.95 -5.88
CA LEU A 48 -37.38 28.65 -5.85
C LEU A 48 -37.96 29.13 -4.51
N HIS A 49 -38.75 30.21 -4.60
CA HIS A 49 -39.68 30.62 -3.55
C HIS A 49 -40.93 29.74 -3.64
N VAL A 50 -41.24 29.03 -2.55
CA VAL A 50 -42.52 28.38 -2.33
C VAL A 50 -43.47 29.42 -1.72
N SER A 51 -44.62 29.64 -2.35
CA SER A 51 -45.74 30.40 -1.78
C SER A 51 -46.84 29.44 -1.30
N ALA A 52 -47.44 29.82 -0.17
CA ALA A 52 -48.38 29.08 0.64
C ALA A 52 -49.85 29.23 0.20
N VAL A 53 -50.67 28.22 0.50
CA VAL A 53 -52.10 28.28 0.86
C VAL A 53 -52.36 27.04 1.77
N SER A 54 -52.42 27.17 3.09
CA SER A 54 -53.57 27.51 3.97
C SER A 54 -54.69 26.45 4.05
N ALA A 55 -54.80 25.77 5.20
CA ALA A 55 -56.06 25.60 5.96
C ALA A 55 -55.80 25.00 7.37
N THR A 56 -56.11 25.80 8.42
CA THR A 56 -56.80 25.47 9.71
C THR A 56 -56.37 24.23 10.50
N GLY A 57 -55.99 24.24 11.78
CA GLY A 57 -56.43 24.96 12.99
C GLY A 57 -56.50 23.90 14.11
N SER A 58 -55.82 23.99 15.25
CA SER A 58 -56.33 24.49 16.52
C SER A 58 -55.41 24.00 17.66
N ALA A 59 -55.28 24.82 18.69
CA ALA A 59 -54.49 24.62 19.91
C ALA A 59 -55.01 23.51 20.84
N ARG A 60 -54.14 22.91 21.66
CA ARG A 60 -53.98 23.11 23.14
C ARG A 60 -53.40 21.88 23.86
N ALA A 61 -52.59 22.20 24.88
CA ALA A 61 -52.44 21.52 26.18
C ALA A 61 -51.62 20.21 26.28
N ALA A 62 -50.53 20.30 27.06
CA ALA A 62 -50.07 19.22 27.93
C ALA A 62 -51.07 19.04 29.10
N PRO A 63 -51.19 17.84 29.71
CA PRO A 63 -50.37 17.55 30.89
C PRO A 63 -49.95 16.07 31.11
N THR A 64 -48.96 15.94 31.98
CA THR A 64 -48.47 14.84 32.85
C THR A 64 -49.22 13.49 32.99
N SER A 65 -48.42 12.40 32.95
CA SER A 65 -48.22 11.36 33.99
C SER A 65 -48.41 9.87 33.62
N ALA A 66 -47.37 9.09 33.97
CA ALA A 66 -47.33 7.73 34.55
C ALA A 66 -47.60 6.44 33.73
N HIS A 67 -46.54 5.61 33.65
CA HIS A 67 -46.42 4.15 33.80
C HIS A 67 -47.27 3.16 32.95
N ARG A 68 -46.61 2.34 32.10
CA ARG A 68 -46.22 0.93 32.39
C ARG A 68 -45.58 0.22 31.17
N ASP A 69 -44.49 -0.49 31.47
CA ASP A 69 -44.01 -1.81 31.03
C ASP A 69 -44.14 -2.28 29.56
N GLY A 70 -42.99 -2.71 29.02
CA GLY A 70 -42.90 -3.49 27.79
C GLY A 70 -41.44 -3.75 27.37
N GLY A 71 -40.73 -4.59 28.13
CA GLY A 71 -39.42 -5.12 27.72
C GLY A 71 -39.55 -6.26 26.70
N LEU A 72 -38.64 -6.31 25.73
CA LEU A 72 -38.42 -7.44 24.83
C LEU A 72 -36.92 -7.63 24.59
N GLU A 73 -36.47 -8.85 24.85
CA GLU A 73 -35.09 -9.35 24.83
C GLU A 73 -34.42 -9.39 23.43
N PRO A 74 -33.07 -9.41 23.37
CA PRO A 74 -32.31 -9.64 22.15
C PRO A 74 -32.08 -11.15 21.87
N ARG A 75 -32.24 -11.55 20.59
CA ARG A 75 -32.01 -12.91 20.10
C ARG A 75 -30.52 -13.27 20.01
N ALA A 76 -30.22 -14.49 20.44
CA ALA A 76 -28.91 -15.12 20.54
C ALA A 76 -28.29 -15.55 19.19
N ALA A 77 -26.95 -15.60 19.18
CA ALA A 77 -26.09 -16.06 18.09
C ALA A 77 -25.96 -17.60 18.03
N PRO A 78 -25.66 -18.20 16.85
CA PRO A 78 -25.44 -19.64 16.72
C PRO A 78 -23.98 -20.05 17.04
N PRO A 79 -23.74 -21.29 17.54
CA PRO A 79 -22.41 -21.76 17.96
C PRO A 79 -21.61 -22.43 16.82
N ALA A 80 -20.27 -22.37 16.97
CA ALA A 80 -19.27 -23.01 16.10
C ALA A 80 -19.09 -24.52 16.40
N PRO A 81 -18.69 -25.34 15.41
CA PRO A 81 -18.40 -26.76 15.63
C PRO A 81 -16.91 -27.03 15.94
N ALA A 82 -16.67 -27.96 16.87
CA ALA A 82 -15.37 -28.55 17.24
C ALA A 82 -15.31 -30.04 16.79
N PRO A 83 -14.11 -30.67 16.72
CA PRO A 83 -13.76 -31.72 15.77
C PRO A 83 -13.93 -33.16 16.30
N PRO A 84 -13.90 -34.21 15.45
CA PRO A 84 -13.85 -35.58 15.92
C PRO A 84 -12.42 -36.13 15.99
N ALA A 85 -12.15 -36.79 17.11
CA ALA A 85 -10.95 -37.57 17.43
C ALA A 85 -10.99 -38.99 16.82
N ARG A 86 -9.80 -39.58 16.73
CA ARG A 86 -9.46 -40.93 16.27
C ARG A 86 -10.04 -42.06 17.16
N GLY A 87 -10.37 -43.19 16.54
CA GLY A 87 -10.48 -44.49 17.20
C GLY A 87 -10.80 -45.64 16.23
N GLY A 88 -9.84 -46.56 16.00
CA GLY A 88 -10.15 -47.98 15.68
C GLY A 88 -10.59 -48.72 16.96
N PRO A 89 -10.96 -50.02 16.99
CA PRO A 89 -10.47 -51.18 16.21
C PRO A 89 -11.65 -52.02 15.60
N GLY A 90 -11.56 -53.11 14.83
CA GLY A 90 -10.94 -54.44 15.02
C GLY A 90 -11.99 -55.54 15.24
N GLY A 91 -12.03 -56.57 14.38
CA GLY A 91 -12.29 -57.97 14.80
C GLY A 91 -13.68 -58.63 14.61
N ARG A 92 -13.70 -59.63 13.69
CA ARG A 92 -14.29 -61.01 13.78
C ARG A 92 -15.81 -61.22 14.04
N GLY A 93 -16.43 -62.06 13.19
CA GLY A 93 -17.75 -62.71 13.40
C GLY A 93 -17.76 -63.71 14.58
N PRO A 94 -18.84 -64.51 14.84
CA PRO A 94 -19.40 -65.48 13.87
C PRO A 94 -20.91 -65.92 14.06
N ARG A 95 -21.38 -66.77 13.12
CA ARG A 95 -22.26 -67.98 13.24
C ARG A 95 -23.68 -67.97 13.87
N GLY A 96 -24.60 -68.63 13.13
CA GLY A 96 -25.70 -69.51 13.59
C GLY A 96 -27.11 -68.91 13.45
N GLY A 97 -28.18 -69.57 12.97
CA GLY A 97 -28.45 -70.95 12.55
C GLY A 97 -29.96 -71.27 12.70
N GLY A 98 -30.52 -72.09 11.79
CA GLY A 98 -31.73 -72.96 11.97
C GLY A 98 -33.11 -72.29 11.97
N SER A 99 -34.04 -72.53 11.03
CA SER A 99 -34.80 -73.76 10.60
C SER A 99 -36.22 -73.82 11.19
N GLY A 100 -37.27 -73.65 10.37
CA GLY A 100 -38.23 -74.70 9.97
C GLY A 100 -39.67 -74.13 9.99
N GLY A 101 -40.67 -74.55 9.20
CA GLY A 101 -40.79 -75.60 8.18
C GLY A 101 -42.20 -75.63 7.54
N CYS A 102 -42.34 -76.53 6.57
CA CYS A 102 -43.54 -77.23 6.04
C CYS A 102 -44.71 -76.48 5.34
N GLY A 103 -44.77 -76.64 4.00
CA GLY A 103 -45.55 -77.73 3.37
C GLY A 103 -46.76 -77.36 2.49
N LYS A 104 -46.68 -77.65 1.17
CA LYS A 104 -47.60 -78.56 0.41
C LYS A 104 -47.27 -78.64 -1.11
N MET A 105 -47.42 -79.87 -1.64
CA MET A 105 -47.31 -80.35 -3.04
C MET A 105 -48.35 -79.68 -3.99
N ALA A 106 -48.33 -79.72 -5.33
CA ALA A 106 -47.81 -80.70 -6.30
C ALA A 106 -47.67 -80.07 -7.72
N ALA A 107 -46.76 -80.65 -8.53
CA ALA A 107 -46.78 -80.98 -9.98
C ALA A 107 -47.39 -79.99 -11.02
N ALA A 108 -46.92 -79.84 -12.26
CA ALA A 108 -45.77 -80.29 -13.05
C ALA A 108 -45.87 -79.54 -14.40
N GLU A 109 -44.75 -79.20 -15.05
CA GLU A 109 -44.51 -79.36 -16.50
C GLU A 109 -43.07 -78.89 -16.80
N ALA A 110 -42.36 -79.65 -17.62
CA ALA A 110 -40.91 -79.59 -17.82
C ALA A 110 -40.50 -78.67 -18.99
N ALA A 111 -39.37 -77.97 -18.82
CA ALA A 111 -38.41 -77.71 -19.90
C ALA A 111 -37.02 -77.32 -19.35
N ARG A 112 -36.02 -78.14 -19.67
CA ARG A 112 -34.55 -77.90 -19.65
C ARG A 112 -34.06 -78.11 -21.10
N PRO A 113 -32.78 -77.87 -21.48
CA PRO A 113 -31.68 -77.10 -20.86
C PRO A 113 -30.95 -76.18 -21.89
N GLY A 114 -29.92 -75.43 -21.46
CA GLY A 114 -28.77 -75.11 -22.33
C GLY A 114 -28.28 -73.65 -22.37
N THR A 115 -27.24 -73.34 -21.59
CA THR A 115 -26.33 -72.19 -21.76
C THR A 115 -25.38 -72.39 -22.96
N PRO A 116 -24.69 -71.35 -23.50
CA PRO A 116 -23.41 -70.96 -22.91
C PRO A 116 -23.14 -69.43 -22.81
N GLN A 117 -22.29 -69.14 -21.83
CA GLN A 117 -21.73 -67.85 -21.43
C GLN A 117 -20.78 -67.27 -22.49
N ARG A 118 -20.99 -66.02 -22.94
CA ARG A 118 -19.94 -65.13 -23.48
C ARG A 118 -20.10 -63.63 -23.16
N ALA A 119 -21.27 -63.19 -22.67
CA ALA A 119 -21.54 -61.76 -22.44
C ALA A 119 -20.98 -61.11 -21.14
N PRO A 120 -20.68 -61.81 -20.01
CA PRO A 120 -20.38 -61.10 -18.77
C PRO A 120 -18.95 -60.54 -18.71
N LEU A 121 -17.99 -61.13 -19.44
CA LEU A 121 -16.59 -60.68 -19.42
C LEU A 121 -16.40 -59.36 -20.18
N LEU A 122 -17.10 -59.20 -21.31
CA LEU A 122 -16.99 -58.00 -22.14
C LEU A 122 -17.61 -56.77 -21.43
N LEU A 123 -18.73 -56.98 -20.74
CA LEU A 123 -19.38 -55.94 -19.93
C LEU A 123 -18.51 -55.55 -18.72
N LEU A 124 -17.86 -56.52 -18.08
CA LEU A 124 -16.95 -56.27 -16.96
C LEU A 124 -15.71 -55.50 -17.42
N ILE A 125 -15.15 -55.84 -18.59
CA ILE A 125 -14.02 -55.12 -19.20
C ILE A 125 -14.44 -53.70 -19.58
N LEU A 126 -15.65 -53.51 -20.14
CA LEU A 126 -16.17 -52.19 -20.50
C LEU A 126 -16.39 -51.32 -19.25
N LEU A 127 -16.94 -51.89 -18.17
CA LEU A 127 -17.13 -51.22 -16.89
C LEU A 127 -15.80 -50.90 -16.21
N LEU A 128 -14.80 -51.79 -16.30
CA LEU A 128 -13.45 -51.56 -15.79
C LEU A 128 -12.73 -50.45 -16.58
N LEU A 129 -12.88 -50.44 -17.91
CA LEU A 129 -12.37 -49.38 -18.79
C LEU A 129 -13.07 -48.05 -18.51
N LEU A 130 -14.39 -48.04 -18.33
CA LEU A 130 -15.15 -46.85 -17.97
C LEU A 130 -14.73 -46.33 -16.59
N PHE A 131 -14.52 -47.23 -15.63
CA PHE A 131 -14.04 -46.89 -14.28
C PHE A 131 -12.61 -46.36 -14.32
N LEU A 132 -11.72 -46.93 -15.13
CA LEU A 132 -10.36 -46.43 -15.36
C LEU A 132 -10.36 -45.08 -16.09
N LEU A 133 -11.26 -44.87 -17.04
CA LEU A 133 -11.47 -43.57 -17.74
C LEU A 133 -12.01 -42.49 -16.78
N LEU A 134 -12.92 -42.85 -15.88
CA LEU A 134 -13.45 -41.97 -14.84
C LEU A 134 -12.39 -41.64 -13.77
N LEU A 135 -11.52 -42.59 -13.43
CA LEU A 135 -10.35 -42.39 -12.56
C LEU A 135 -9.26 -41.54 -13.23
N ALA A 136 -9.06 -41.67 -14.55
CA ALA A 136 -8.15 -40.80 -15.30
C ALA A 136 -8.67 -39.35 -15.34
N GLY A 137 -10.00 -39.16 -15.46
CA GLY A 137 -10.65 -37.85 -15.42
C GLY A 137 -10.54 -37.09 -14.09
N SER A 138 -10.13 -37.76 -13.00
CA SER A 138 -9.92 -37.14 -11.68
C SER A 138 -8.47 -36.74 -11.41
N SER A 139 -7.54 -36.99 -12.34
CA SER A 139 -6.18 -36.47 -12.29
C SER A 139 -6.11 -35.07 -12.94
N GLN A 140 -6.59 -34.05 -12.23
CA GLN A 140 -6.32 -32.66 -12.60
C GLN A 140 -4.86 -32.30 -12.32
N ALA A 141 -3.97 -32.72 -13.22
CA ALA A 141 -2.65 -32.14 -13.37
C ALA A 141 -2.38 -32.03 -14.87
N ASN A 142 -2.80 -30.91 -15.47
CA ASN A 142 -2.54 -30.65 -16.88
C ASN A 142 -1.05 -30.34 -17.08
N SER A 143 -0.24 -31.38 -17.27
CA SER A 143 1.21 -31.25 -17.46
C SER A 143 1.59 -30.44 -18.71
N VAL A 144 0.65 -30.26 -19.65
CA VAL A 144 0.82 -29.44 -20.86
C VAL A 144 1.02 -27.97 -20.50
N GLU A 145 0.37 -27.45 -19.46
CA GLU A 145 0.58 -26.05 -19.07
C GLU A 145 2.03 -25.77 -18.68
N ARG A 146 2.68 -26.73 -18.00
CA ARG A 146 4.10 -26.64 -17.63
C ARG A 146 5.04 -26.69 -18.83
N LYS A 147 4.58 -27.17 -19.99
CA LYS A 147 5.35 -27.17 -21.24
C LYS A 147 5.23 -25.85 -22.00
N ILE A 148 4.19 -25.04 -21.72
CA ILE A 148 3.86 -23.83 -22.46
C ILE A 148 4.21 -22.59 -21.66
N TYR A 149 3.78 -22.54 -20.40
CA TYR A 149 3.81 -21.34 -19.58
C TYR A 149 4.86 -21.42 -18.49
N ILE A 150 5.64 -20.35 -18.38
CA ILE A 150 6.52 -20.10 -17.24
C ILE A 150 5.91 -18.95 -16.43
N PRO A 151 5.41 -19.20 -15.20
CA PRO A 151 4.91 -18.15 -14.33
C PRO A 151 6.06 -17.30 -13.78
N LEU A 152 5.83 -16.00 -13.67
CA LEU A 152 6.72 -15.08 -12.95
C LEU A 152 6.18 -14.91 -11.53
N ASN A 153 6.99 -15.26 -10.52
CA ASN A 153 6.53 -15.37 -9.15
C ASN A 153 6.79 -14.10 -8.33
N ARG A 154 7.90 -13.42 -8.57
CA ARG A 154 8.32 -12.24 -7.79
C ARG A 154 8.06 -10.95 -8.55
N THR A 155 6.78 -10.63 -8.68
CA THR A 155 6.30 -9.44 -9.38
C THR A 155 5.47 -8.53 -8.49
N ALA A 156 5.56 -7.22 -8.72
CA ALA A 156 4.70 -6.23 -8.08
C ALA A 156 3.94 -5.42 -9.14
N PRO A 157 2.61 -5.44 -9.16
CA PRO A 157 1.82 -4.73 -10.16
C PRO A 157 1.70 -3.24 -9.83
N CYS A 158 1.51 -2.42 -10.86
CA CYS A 158 0.87 -1.12 -10.74
C CYS A 158 -0.65 -1.32 -10.60
N VAL A 159 -1.26 -0.77 -9.55
CA VAL A 159 -2.69 -0.93 -9.24
C VAL A 159 -3.45 0.36 -9.47
N ARG A 160 -4.77 0.25 -9.70
CA ARG A 160 -5.63 1.42 -9.85
C ARG A 160 -6.05 1.99 -8.50
N LEU A 161 -5.77 3.27 -8.32
CA LEU A 161 -6.30 4.09 -7.23
C LEU A 161 -7.24 5.15 -7.82
N LEU A 162 -8.23 5.57 -7.04
CA LEU A 162 -9.20 6.59 -7.45
C LEU A 162 -9.31 7.67 -6.38
N ASN A 163 -9.55 8.90 -6.81
CA ASN A 163 -9.95 10.00 -5.95
C ASN A 163 -11.32 10.56 -6.40
N ALA A 164 -11.78 11.65 -5.80
CA ALA A 164 -13.07 12.27 -6.10
C ALA A 164 -13.29 12.59 -7.60
N THR A 165 -12.22 12.89 -8.34
CA THR A 165 -12.30 13.48 -9.68
C THR A 165 -11.73 12.58 -10.78
N HIS A 166 -10.66 11.84 -10.50
CA HIS A 166 -9.91 11.07 -11.48
C HIS A 166 -9.50 9.70 -10.91
N GLN A 167 -8.93 8.88 -11.79
CA GLN A 167 -8.26 7.62 -11.46
C GLN A 167 -6.79 7.72 -11.85
N ILE A 168 -5.94 6.95 -11.18
CA ILE A 168 -4.50 6.85 -11.45
C ILE A 168 -4.09 5.36 -11.45
N GLY A 169 -2.88 5.08 -11.90
CA GLY A 169 -2.32 3.74 -11.90
C GLY A 169 -2.64 2.99 -13.19
N CYS A 170 -2.72 1.65 -13.11
CA CYS A 170 -2.72 0.79 -14.29
C CYS A 170 -3.87 -0.22 -14.27
N GLN A 171 -4.21 -0.74 -15.46
CA GLN A 171 -5.19 -1.83 -15.61
C GLN A 171 -4.83 -2.70 -16.81
N SER A 172 -5.12 -4.00 -16.70
CA SER A 172 -5.20 -4.89 -17.87
C SER A 172 -6.63 -5.16 -18.33
N SER A 173 -6.76 -5.68 -19.55
CA SER A 173 -8.00 -6.34 -19.99
C SER A 173 -8.39 -7.51 -19.08
N LEU A 174 -9.67 -7.88 -19.07
CA LEU A 174 -10.24 -8.90 -18.17
C LEU A 174 -9.53 -10.26 -18.24
N SER A 175 -9.12 -10.68 -19.44
CA SER A 175 -8.39 -11.94 -19.67
C SER A 175 -6.86 -11.81 -19.60
N GLY A 176 -6.37 -10.65 -19.16
CA GLY A 176 -4.96 -10.26 -19.25
C GLY A 176 -4.57 -9.77 -20.64
N ASP A 177 -3.52 -8.97 -20.70
CA ASP A 177 -2.96 -8.43 -21.93
C ASP A 177 -1.72 -9.22 -22.33
N THR A 178 -1.65 -9.63 -23.59
CA THR A 178 -0.56 -10.42 -24.16
C THR A 178 0.19 -9.60 -25.19
N GLY A 179 1.51 -9.71 -25.25
CA GLY A 179 2.33 -9.05 -26.26
C GLY A 179 3.67 -9.74 -26.48
N VAL A 180 4.22 -9.59 -27.68
CA VAL A 180 5.57 -10.08 -28.02
C VAL A 180 6.60 -9.29 -27.24
N ILE A 181 7.51 -9.97 -26.57
CA ILE A 181 8.49 -9.33 -25.70
C ILE A 181 9.47 -8.51 -26.55
N HIS A 182 9.72 -7.27 -26.14
CA HIS A 182 10.81 -6.46 -26.69
C HIS A 182 11.59 -5.79 -25.55
N VAL A 183 12.89 -6.07 -25.49
CA VAL A 183 13.77 -5.54 -24.44
C VAL A 183 14.34 -4.21 -24.91
N LEU A 184 14.21 -3.17 -24.09
CA LEU A 184 14.81 -1.87 -24.33
C LEU A 184 16.03 -1.71 -23.43
N GLU A 185 17.22 -1.72 -24.03
CA GLU A 185 18.49 -1.41 -23.34
C GLU A 185 18.88 0.06 -23.57
N LYS A 186 18.40 0.67 -24.67
CA LYS A 186 18.66 2.07 -25.04
C LYS A 186 17.38 2.73 -25.55
N GLU A 187 17.35 4.06 -25.52
CA GLU A 187 16.21 4.83 -26.05
C GLU A 187 16.01 4.63 -27.56
N GLN A 188 17.05 4.27 -28.31
CA GLN A 188 16.96 3.97 -29.75
C GLN A 188 16.08 2.75 -30.05
N ASP A 189 16.06 1.77 -29.15
CA ASP A 189 15.27 0.55 -29.28
C ASP A 189 13.76 0.87 -29.24
N LEU A 190 13.38 2.03 -28.67
CA LEU A 190 12.00 2.46 -28.55
C LEU A 190 11.34 2.65 -29.93
N GLN A 191 12.09 3.10 -30.94
CA GLN A 191 11.54 3.34 -32.28
C GLN A 191 10.97 2.06 -32.91
N TRP A 192 11.60 0.91 -32.65
CA TRP A 192 11.12 -0.38 -33.12
C TRP A 192 9.73 -0.71 -32.59
N VAL A 193 9.50 -0.50 -31.30
CA VAL A 193 8.20 -0.75 -30.66
C VAL A 193 7.14 0.22 -31.19
N LEU A 194 7.50 1.50 -31.31
CA LEU A 194 6.58 2.57 -31.70
C LEU A 194 6.16 2.52 -33.17
N ALA A 195 7.07 2.13 -34.09
CA ALA A 195 6.81 2.24 -35.53
C ALA A 195 7.25 1.00 -36.32
N ASP A 196 8.52 0.60 -36.22
CA ASP A 196 9.16 -0.27 -37.23
C ASP A 196 8.80 -1.76 -37.08
N GLY A 197 8.50 -2.19 -35.86
CA GLY A 197 8.29 -3.59 -35.53
C GLY A 197 7.06 -4.22 -36.25
N PRO A 198 7.17 -5.43 -36.83
CA PRO A 198 6.11 -6.01 -37.65
C PRO A 198 5.02 -6.75 -36.86
N HIS A 199 5.22 -7.00 -35.56
CA HIS A 199 4.40 -7.92 -34.74
C HIS A 199 3.73 -7.25 -33.53
N PRO A 200 2.95 -6.15 -33.68
CA PRO A 200 2.17 -5.62 -32.57
C PRO A 200 1.05 -6.61 -32.16
N PRO A 201 0.64 -6.63 -30.87
CA PRO A 201 1.09 -5.76 -29.79
C PRO A 201 2.38 -6.22 -29.10
N TYR A 202 3.18 -5.26 -28.64
CA TYR A 202 4.43 -5.47 -27.92
C TYR A 202 4.27 -5.40 -26.41
N MET A 203 5.01 -6.24 -25.69
CA MET A 203 5.21 -6.18 -24.26
C MET A 203 6.64 -5.75 -23.98
N VAL A 204 6.82 -4.56 -23.43
CA VAL A 204 8.15 -3.94 -23.30
C VAL A 204 8.79 -4.35 -21.98
N LEU A 205 10.06 -4.76 -22.02
CA LEU A 205 10.89 -4.90 -20.82
C LEU A 205 11.86 -3.71 -20.73
N LEU A 206 11.69 -2.87 -19.70
CA LEU A 206 12.58 -1.76 -19.39
C LEU A 206 13.58 -2.14 -18.31
N ASP A 207 14.84 -1.77 -18.50
CA ASP A 207 15.74 -1.60 -17.35
C ASP A 207 15.31 -0.38 -16.52
N GLY A 208 15.48 -0.46 -15.20
CA GLY A 208 14.92 0.52 -14.26
C GLY A 208 15.44 1.95 -14.45
N ASP A 209 16.61 2.14 -15.05
CA ASP A 209 17.17 3.46 -15.38
C ASP A 209 16.41 4.16 -16.52
N LEU A 210 15.72 3.40 -17.38
CA LEU A 210 14.92 3.91 -18.48
C LEU A 210 13.47 4.18 -18.06
N PHE A 211 13.08 3.81 -16.83
CA PHE A 211 11.74 4.03 -16.29
C PHE A 211 11.52 5.51 -15.92
N THR A 212 11.33 6.34 -16.94
CA THR A 212 11.20 7.80 -16.82
C THR A 212 9.87 8.29 -17.39
N ARG A 213 9.37 9.41 -16.87
CA ARG A 213 8.12 10.02 -17.34
C ARG A 213 8.10 10.30 -18.86
N PRO A 214 9.12 10.93 -19.48
CA PRO A 214 9.09 11.19 -20.92
C PRO A 214 9.00 9.92 -21.77
N LEU A 215 9.65 8.84 -21.34
CA LEU A 215 9.59 7.56 -22.04
C LEU A 215 8.20 6.92 -21.90
N LEU A 216 7.62 6.92 -20.70
CA LEU A 216 6.27 6.39 -20.50
C LEU A 216 5.20 7.21 -21.24
N GLU A 217 5.35 8.53 -21.36
CA GLU A 217 4.45 9.37 -22.16
C GLU A 217 4.50 8.99 -23.65
N LYS A 218 5.70 8.70 -24.20
CA LYS A 218 5.85 8.18 -25.57
C LYS A 218 5.16 6.81 -25.73
N LEU A 219 5.33 5.89 -24.77
CA LEU A 219 4.66 4.58 -24.79
C LEU A 219 3.14 4.71 -24.66
N LYS A 220 2.65 5.61 -23.80
CA LYS A 220 1.23 5.92 -23.61
C LYS A 220 0.59 6.47 -24.89
N ALA A 221 1.30 7.32 -25.64
CA ALA A 221 0.85 7.82 -26.93
C ALA A 221 0.73 6.71 -28.00
N ALA A 222 1.52 5.64 -27.90
CA ALA A 222 1.49 4.48 -28.79
C ALA A 222 0.76 3.26 -28.18
N SER A 223 -0.23 3.50 -27.32
CA SER A 223 -0.97 2.46 -26.60
C SER A 223 -1.65 1.42 -27.49
N SER A 224 -1.92 1.71 -28.77
CA SER A 224 -2.46 0.72 -29.71
C SER A 224 -1.43 -0.35 -30.13
N ARG A 225 -0.13 -0.08 -29.95
CA ARG A 225 0.97 -1.00 -30.28
C ARG A 225 1.60 -1.66 -29.05
N VAL A 226 1.35 -1.13 -27.85
CA VAL A 226 1.93 -1.61 -26.59
C VAL A 226 0.82 -2.17 -25.71
N SER A 227 0.93 -3.45 -25.34
CA SER A 227 -0.06 -4.12 -24.48
C SER A 227 0.37 -4.22 -23.01
N GLY A 228 1.58 -3.77 -22.67
CA GLY A 228 2.03 -3.68 -21.28
C GLY A 228 3.54 -3.52 -21.15
N LEU A 229 3.97 -3.40 -19.89
CA LEU A 229 5.33 -3.10 -19.51
C LEU A 229 5.77 -3.97 -18.34
N ALA A 230 6.98 -4.52 -18.41
CA ALA A 230 7.71 -5.01 -17.25
C ALA A 230 8.94 -4.13 -17.01
N VAL A 231 9.22 -3.83 -15.75
CA VAL A 231 10.35 -3.00 -15.35
C VAL A 231 11.27 -3.85 -14.48
N ALA A 232 12.52 -4.01 -14.90
CA ALA A 232 13.56 -4.62 -14.07
C ALA A 232 14.09 -3.60 -13.06
N LEU A 233 14.35 -4.04 -11.82
CA LEU A 233 14.94 -3.17 -10.81
C LEU A 233 16.36 -2.72 -11.22
N ALA A 234 16.65 -1.42 -11.18
CA ALA A 234 17.98 -0.91 -11.50
C ALA A 234 18.99 -1.29 -10.40
N GLN A 235 20.09 -1.90 -10.82
CA GLN A 235 21.24 -2.21 -9.95
C GLN A 235 22.53 -1.84 -10.70
N PRO A 236 23.26 -0.78 -10.31
CA PRO A 236 23.01 0.11 -9.16
C PRO A 236 21.76 0.99 -9.30
N ARG A 237 21.32 1.61 -8.20
CA ARG A 237 20.19 2.56 -8.20
C ARG A 237 20.50 3.80 -9.05
N PRO A 238 19.47 4.49 -9.61
CA PRO A 238 19.70 5.64 -10.48
C PRO A 238 20.39 6.80 -9.73
N ALA A 239 21.64 7.10 -10.06
CA ALA A 239 22.46 8.09 -9.35
C ALA A 239 21.90 9.53 -9.39
N ALA A 240 21.06 9.84 -10.40
CA ALA A 240 20.37 11.12 -10.51
C ALA A 240 19.15 11.25 -9.56
N GLY A 241 18.77 10.16 -8.90
CA GLY A 241 17.52 10.06 -8.13
C GLY A 241 16.32 9.66 -9.00
N PHE A 242 15.29 9.12 -8.35
CA PHE A 242 14.02 8.79 -8.99
C PHE A 242 12.87 8.87 -7.99
N SER A 243 12.01 9.87 -8.14
CA SER A 243 10.76 10.02 -7.39
C SER A 243 9.55 9.99 -8.33
N PRO A 244 8.68 8.96 -8.25
CA PRO A 244 7.43 8.94 -9.00
C PRO A 244 6.35 9.83 -8.36
N GLY A 245 6.58 10.35 -7.16
CA GLY A 245 5.68 11.26 -6.46
C GLY A 245 5.54 12.63 -7.12
N LEU A 246 4.59 13.44 -6.65
CA LEU A 246 4.39 14.81 -7.13
C LEU A 246 5.52 15.75 -6.66
N PRO A 247 5.80 16.83 -7.41
CA PRO A 247 6.70 17.89 -6.94
C PRO A 247 6.24 18.57 -5.64
N CYS A 248 4.92 18.71 -5.49
CA CYS A 248 4.25 19.27 -4.32
C CYS A 248 3.31 18.21 -3.73
N PRO A 249 3.79 17.37 -2.79
CA PRO A 249 2.96 16.33 -2.18
C PRO A 249 1.80 16.92 -1.36
N ASN A 250 0.63 16.27 -1.42
CA ASN A 250 -0.60 16.65 -0.70
C ASN A 250 -1.10 18.08 -0.95
N ASP A 251 -0.78 18.65 -2.11
CA ASP A 251 -1.29 19.96 -2.50
C ASP A 251 -2.83 19.99 -2.51
N GLY A 252 -3.43 21.09 -2.06
CA GLY A 252 -4.88 21.24 -1.89
C GLY A 252 -5.44 20.65 -0.59
N PHE A 253 -4.72 19.78 0.11
CA PHE A 253 -5.14 19.22 1.40
C PHE A 253 -4.36 19.76 2.60
N GLY A 254 -3.27 20.50 2.36
CA GLY A 254 -2.57 21.29 3.37
C GLY A 254 -3.37 22.49 3.88
N VAL A 255 -2.75 23.31 4.73
CA VAL A 255 -3.37 24.52 5.29
C VAL A 255 -3.35 25.70 4.30
N TYR A 256 -2.33 25.76 3.44
CA TYR A 256 -2.16 26.86 2.50
C TYR A 256 -3.15 26.77 1.34
N SER A 257 -3.89 27.86 1.12
CA SER A 257 -4.98 27.96 0.15
C SER A 257 -5.17 29.41 -0.29
N GLY A 258 -6.14 29.66 -1.18
CA GLY A 258 -6.48 31.02 -1.60
C GLY A 258 -6.92 31.94 -0.45
N SER A 259 -7.41 31.39 0.67
CA SER A 259 -7.82 32.15 1.85
C SER A 259 -6.77 32.18 2.97
N TYR A 260 -5.94 31.14 3.10
CA TYR A 260 -4.91 31.03 4.13
C TYR A 260 -3.52 30.95 3.51
N GLY A 261 -2.71 32.00 3.70
CA GLY A 261 -1.35 32.06 3.12
C GLY A 261 -1.33 31.89 1.59
N PRO A 262 -2.05 32.73 0.81
CA PRO A 262 -2.14 32.61 -0.65
C PRO A 262 -0.78 32.68 -1.36
N GLN A 263 0.21 33.33 -0.75
CA GLN A 263 1.58 33.37 -1.26
C GLN A 263 2.30 32.02 -1.22
N PHE A 264 1.78 31.05 -0.45
CA PHE A 264 2.34 29.71 -0.26
C PHE A 264 1.45 28.60 -0.84
N ALA A 265 0.25 28.94 -1.32
CA ALA A 265 -0.64 27.97 -1.94
C ALA A 265 0.04 27.29 -3.14
N HIS A 266 -0.24 26.00 -3.36
CA HIS A 266 0.29 25.23 -4.48
C HIS A 266 1.82 25.21 -4.56
N CYS A 267 2.49 25.10 -3.41
CA CYS A 267 3.95 25.14 -3.27
C CYS A 267 4.61 26.36 -3.96
N ASN A 268 3.90 27.50 -4.00
CA ASN A 268 4.46 28.70 -4.58
C ASN A 268 5.66 29.19 -3.74
N GLY A 269 6.80 29.36 -4.39
CA GLY A 269 8.08 29.73 -3.76
C GLY A 269 8.97 28.55 -3.35
N THR A 270 8.42 27.49 -2.76
CA THR A 270 9.19 26.32 -2.28
C THR A 270 8.62 25.01 -2.80
N VAL A 271 9.36 24.35 -3.69
CA VAL A 271 9.03 23.00 -4.18
C VAL A 271 9.76 21.97 -3.31
N TRP A 272 8.99 21.17 -2.57
CA TRP A 272 9.53 20.20 -1.62
C TRP A 272 10.21 19.01 -2.30
N ASN A 273 9.63 18.48 -3.38
CA ASN A 273 10.18 17.32 -4.10
C ASN A 273 10.56 17.71 -5.54
N PRO A 274 11.67 18.43 -5.78
CA PRO A 274 12.02 18.90 -7.13
C PRO A 274 12.29 17.77 -8.13
N LEU A 275 12.63 16.56 -7.66
CA LEU A 275 12.80 15.35 -8.49
C LEU A 275 11.49 14.59 -8.71
N GLY A 276 10.38 15.05 -8.15
CA GLY A 276 9.06 14.46 -8.30
C GLY A 276 8.57 14.53 -9.74
N SER A 277 8.50 13.38 -10.40
CA SER A 277 8.03 13.30 -11.78
C SER A 277 6.51 13.35 -11.90
N GLY A 278 5.77 13.05 -10.84
CA GLY A 278 4.31 12.86 -10.85
C GLY A 278 3.84 11.57 -11.54
N LEU A 279 4.77 10.66 -11.88
CA LEU A 279 4.48 9.45 -12.65
C LEU A 279 3.47 8.52 -11.96
N ALA A 280 3.50 8.42 -10.63
CA ALA A 280 2.57 7.59 -9.87
C ALA A 280 1.11 8.08 -9.96
N TYR A 281 0.88 9.34 -10.36
CA TYR A 281 -0.44 9.96 -10.44
C TYR A 281 -0.97 10.04 -11.88
N GLU A 282 -0.35 9.33 -12.81
CA GLU A 282 -0.81 9.17 -14.18
C GLU A 282 -1.69 7.92 -14.32
N ASP A 283 -2.68 7.97 -15.21
CA ASP A 283 -3.50 6.81 -15.59
C ASP A 283 -2.92 6.13 -16.84
N PHE A 284 -2.71 4.81 -16.76
CA PHE A 284 -2.18 3.96 -17.82
C PHE A 284 -3.22 2.93 -18.27
N SER A 285 -3.47 2.87 -19.57
CA SER A 285 -4.42 1.93 -20.20
C SER A 285 -3.85 0.53 -20.41
N PHE A 286 -2.65 0.25 -19.90
CA PHE A 286 -1.97 -1.03 -20.00
C PHE A 286 -1.30 -1.38 -18.65
N PRO A 287 -1.10 -2.67 -18.34
CA PRO A 287 -0.47 -3.10 -17.10
C PRO A 287 1.02 -2.80 -17.08
N ILE A 288 1.52 -2.42 -15.90
CA ILE A 288 2.95 -2.21 -15.64
C ILE A 288 3.34 -3.02 -14.41
N PHE A 289 4.35 -3.90 -14.55
CA PHE A 289 4.79 -4.80 -13.48
C PHE A 289 6.27 -4.56 -13.17
N LEU A 290 6.62 -4.52 -11.90
CA LEU A 290 8.01 -4.57 -11.43
C LEU A 290 8.44 -6.03 -11.31
N LEU A 291 9.58 -6.36 -11.90
CA LEU A 291 10.27 -7.63 -11.69
C LEU A 291 11.27 -7.44 -10.55
N GLN A 292 11.03 -8.13 -9.43
CA GLN A 292 11.87 -8.00 -8.24
C GLN A 292 13.06 -8.97 -8.25
N ASP A 293 12.94 -10.08 -8.98
CA ASP A 293 14.00 -11.09 -9.09
C ASP A 293 14.84 -10.88 -10.36
N HIS A 294 16.16 -10.79 -10.17
CA HIS A 294 17.11 -10.69 -11.26
C HIS A 294 17.10 -11.96 -12.14
N ASN A 295 16.89 -13.13 -11.55
CA ASN A 295 16.87 -14.39 -12.29
C ASN A 295 15.66 -14.45 -13.24
N GLU A 296 14.49 -14.01 -12.79
CA GLU A 296 13.29 -13.92 -13.64
C GLU A 296 13.49 -12.92 -14.77
N THR A 297 14.18 -11.80 -14.51
CA THR A 297 14.55 -10.82 -15.54
C THR A 297 15.49 -11.42 -16.59
N GLN A 298 16.52 -12.16 -16.17
CA GLN A 298 17.45 -12.82 -17.10
C GLN A 298 16.75 -13.87 -17.94
N LEU A 299 15.86 -14.67 -17.34
CA LEU A 299 15.06 -15.66 -18.06
C LEU A 299 14.24 -15.02 -19.20
N ILE A 300 13.66 -13.84 -18.96
CA ILE A 300 12.93 -13.09 -19.99
C ILE A 300 13.91 -12.61 -21.09
N LYS A 301 15.06 -12.06 -20.71
CA LYS A 301 16.10 -11.60 -21.66
C LYS A 301 16.64 -12.77 -22.51
N GLU A 302 16.81 -13.95 -21.93
CA GLU A 302 17.21 -15.17 -22.65
C GLU A 302 16.13 -15.62 -23.66
N CYS A 303 14.86 -15.66 -23.24
CA CYS A 303 13.75 -15.99 -24.13
C CYS A 303 13.64 -15.00 -25.30
N TYR A 304 13.83 -13.71 -25.04
CA TYR A 304 13.88 -12.67 -26.06
C TYR A 304 15.04 -12.89 -27.05
N ARG A 305 16.26 -13.14 -26.56
CA ARG A 305 17.43 -13.37 -27.41
C ARG A 305 17.29 -14.61 -28.30
N ALA A 306 16.66 -15.66 -27.77
CA ALA A 306 16.49 -16.92 -28.49
C ALA A 306 15.42 -16.85 -29.60
N HIS A 307 14.39 -16.00 -29.46
CA HIS A 307 13.20 -16.06 -30.32
C HIS A 307 12.83 -14.74 -31.03
N ASN A 308 13.20 -13.58 -30.47
CA ASN A 308 12.68 -12.29 -30.91
C ASN A 308 13.73 -11.40 -31.60
N ILE A 309 14.96 -11.89 -31.76
CA ILE A 309 16.01 -11.23 -32.53
C ILE A 309 16.02 -11.85 -33.94
N GLY A 310 15.85 -11.02 -34.97
CA GLY A 310 15.95 -11.48 -36.35
C GLY A 310 17.40 -11.57 -36.83
N GLU A 311 17.68 -12.51 -37.73
CA GLU A 311 19.02 -12.68 -38.31
C GLU A 311 19.37 -11.47 -39.19
N ASN A 312 20.55 -10.88 -39.00
CA ASN A 312 21.08 -9.78 -39.81
C ASN A 312 20.12 -8.57 -39.97
N GLY A 313 19.30 -8.27 -38.97
CA GLY A 313 18.37 -7.13 -38.99
C GLY A 313 17.06 -7.39 -39.75
N SER A 314 16.80 -8.64 -40.13
CA SER A 314 15.49 -9.06 -40.66
C SER A 314 14.42 -9.12 -39.57
N ALA A 315 13.15 -9.24 -39.97
CA ALA A 315 12.05 -9.44 -39.03
C ALA A 315 12.18 -10.80 -38.33
N PRO A 316 11.91 -10.89 -37.00
CA PRO A 316 11.98 -12.16 -36.30
C PRO A 316 10.88 -13.12 -36.80
N VAL A 317 11.24 -14.39 -36.92
CA VAL A 317 10.40 -15.47 -37.44
C VAL A 317 9.76 -16.24 -36.29
N PHE A 318 8.51 -16.66 -36.46
CA PHE A 318 7.81 -17.47 -35.46
C PHE A 318 8.51 -18.84 -35.27
N PRO A 319 8.49 -19.41 -34.04
CA PRO A 319 7.76 -18.95 -32.85
C PRO A 319 8.46 -17.82 -32.10
N LEU A 320 7.68 -16.85 -31.62
CA LEU A 320 8.16 -15.70 -30.85
C LEU A 320 7.92 -15.90 -29.35
N CYS A 321 8.75 -15.28 -28.52
CA CYS A 321 8.55 -15.21 -27.09
C CYS A 321 7.58 -14.05 -26.73
N ALA A 322 6.51 -14.38 -26.02
CA ALA A 322 5.49 -13.44 -25.58
C ALA A 322 5.35 -13.47 -24.06
N MET A 323 4.83 -12.38 -23.51
CA MET A 323 4.47 -12.25 -22.11
C MET A 323 3.00 -11.86 -22.01
N GLN A 324 2.33 -12.37 -20.98
CA GLN A 324 0.98 -11.97 -20.62
C GLN A 324 0.97 -11.44 -19.18
N LEU A 325 0.41 -10.25 -19.01
CA LEU A 325 0.22 -9.59 -17.72
C LEU A 325 -1.28 -9.51 -17.41
N SER A 326 -1.69 -10.08 -16.28
CA SER A 326 -3.07 -10.05 -15.80
C SER A 326 -3.14 -9.21 -14.53
N ALA A 327 -3.76 -8.03 -14.63
CA ALA A 327 -4.02 -7.10 -13.53
C ALA A 327 -5.33 -6.33 -13.82
N HIS A 328 -6.43 -7.07 -13.95
CA HIS A 328 -7.72 -6.45 -14.23
C HIS A 328 -8.28 -5.78 -12.96
N MET A 329 -8.48 -4.47 -13.05
CA MET A 329 -9.04 -3.63 -11.99
C MET A 329 -10.54 -3.47 -12.18
N HIS A 330 -11.35 -3.74 -11.15
CA HIS A 330 -12.81 -3.67 -11.23
C HIS A 330 -13.34 -2.23 -11.27
N ALA A 331 -12.63 -1.29 -10.61
CA ALA A 331 -13.05 0.10 -10.48
C ALA A 331 -12.67 0.96 -11.70
N VAL A 332 -13.47 2.00 -11.94
CA VAL A 332 -13.31 2.93 -13.07
C VAL A 332 -13.76 4.35 -12.69
N THR A 333 -13.28 5.33 -13.43
CA THR A 333 -13.57 6.78 -13.39
C THR A 333 -13.15 7.52 -12.13
N SER A 334 -13.83 7.33 -11.00
CA SER A 334 -13.56 8.05 -9.76
C SER A 334 -14.13 7.31 -8.55
N THR A 335 -13.71 7.73 -7.36
CA THR A 335 -14.24 7.24 -6.07
C THR A 335 -15.75 7.39 -6.00
N VAL A 336 -16.32 8.49 -6.50
CA VAL A 336 -17.77 8.72 -6.51
C VAL A 336 -18.50 7.63 -7.27
N THR A 337 -18.06 7.33 -8.49
CA THR A 337 -18.65 6.28 -9.31
C THR A 337 -18.46 4.91 -8.67
N CYS A 338 -17.26 4.65 -8.18
CA CYS A 338 -16.92 3.35 -7.64
C CYS A 338 -17.68 3.03 -6.34
N MET A 339 -17.70 3.95 -5.38
CA MET A 339 -18.42 3.78 -4.12
C MET A 339 -19.93 3.68 -4.36
N ARG A 340 -20.49 4.48 -5.29
CA ARG A 340 -21.90 4.39 -5.67
C ARG A 340 -22.27 3.02 -6.25
N ARG A 341 -21.44 2.48 -7.15
CA ARG A 341 -21.67 1.14 -7.74
C ARG A 341 -21.58 0.05 -6.68
N SER A 342 -20.56 0.12 -5.81
CA SER A 342 -20.40 -0.83 -4.70
C SER A 342 -21.61 -0.77 -3.74
N ALA A 343 -22.05 0.43 -3.34
CA ALA A 343 -23.22 0.62 -2.50
C ALA A 343 -24.50 0.06 -3.16
N ALA A 344 -24.71 0.30 -4.45
CA ALA A 344 -25.85 -0.25 -5.18
C ALA A 344 -25.82 -1.78 -5.24
N GLN A 345 -24.66 -2.38 -5.55
CA GLN A 345 -24.53 -3.84 -5.59
C GLN A 345 -24.72 -4.47 -4.20
N THR A 346 -24.15 -3.88 -3.15
CA THR A 346 -24.33 -4.37 -1.77
C THR A 346 -25.77 -4.28 -1.27
N THR A 347 -26.55 -3.32 -1.76
CA THR A 347 -27.94 -3.10 -1.31
C THR A 347 -28.94 -3.93 -2.10
N PHE A 348 -28.73 -4.12 -3.41
CA PHE A 348 -29.74 -4.68 -4.32
C PHE A 348 -29.36 -6.02 -4.96
N SER A 349 -28.08 -6.43 -4.94
CA SER A 349 -27.64 -7.70 -5.54
C SER A 349 -27.70 -8.85 -4.54
N ILE A 350 -28.11 -10.03 -5.01
CA ILE A 350 -28.06 -11.29 -4.25
C ILE A 350 -26.60 -11.70 -3.99
N ASN A 351 -25.73 -11.48 -4.97
CA ASN A 351 -24.28 -11.70 -4.87
C ASN A 351 -23.59 -10.35 -5.02
N PRO A 352 -23.39 -9.61 -3.90
CA PRO A 352 -22.83 -8.27 -3.97
C PRO A 352 -21.36 -8.33 -4.36
N GLU A 353 -21.03 -7.65 -5.44
CA GLU A 353 -19.64 -7.41 -5.83
C GLU A 353 -19.25 -6.02 -5.31
N VAL A 354 -18.16 -5.96 -4.57
CA VAL A 354 -17.56 -4.69 -4.14
C VAL A 354 -16.46 -4.34 -5.15
N VAL A 355 -16.48 -3.13 -5.67
CA VAL A 355 -15.66 -2.73 -6.82
C VAL A 355 -14.38 -2.01 -6.38
N CYS A 356 -14.43 -1.29 -5.27
CA CYS A 356 -13.27 -0.66 -4.61
C CYS A 356 -13.52 -0.56 -3.11
N ASP A 357 -12.45 -0.27 -2.38
CA ASP A 357 -12.49 0.01 -0.95
C ASP A 357 -11.80 1.34 -0.63
N PRO A 358 -12.26 2.06 0.41
CA PRO A 358 -11.51 3.17 0.99
C PRO A 358 -10.12 2.73 1.44
N LEU A 359 -9.11 3.56 1.20
CA LEU A 359 -7.83 3.41 1.90
C LEU A 359 -8.04 3.71 3.38
N THR A 360 -7.79 2.73 4.24
CA THR A 360 -8.06 2.80 5.68
C THR A 360 -7.10 1.92 6.46
N ASP A 361 -6.75 2.38 7.65
CA ASP A 361 -6.01 1.59 8.64
C ASP A 361 -6.27 2.18 10.05
N TYR A 362 -5.28 2.14 10.95
CA TYR A 362 -5.30 2.76 12.26
C TYR A 362 -4.04 3.60 12.49
N ASN A 363 -4.22 4.78 13.09
CA ASN A 363 -3.12 5.49 13.73
C ASN A 363 -2.77 4.79 15.05
N VAL A 364 -1.49 4.66 15.35
CA VAL A 364 -1.01 4.21 16.67
C VAL A 364 -0.80 5.43 17.55
N TRP A 365 -1.28 5.40 18.78
CA TRP A 365 -1.04 6.50 19.73
C TRP A 365 -0.80 5.98 21.14
N SER A 366 -0.08 6.78 21.94
CA SER A 366 0.26 6.47 23.33
C SER A 366 0.36 7.75 24.13
N SER A 367 -0.03 7.71 25.40
CA SER A 367 0.15 8.81 26.35
C SER A 367 1.17 8.45 27.41
N LEU A 368 2.06 9.38 27.77
CA LEU A 368 3.09 9.18 28.79
C LEU A 368 2.47 8.90 30.16
N GLN A 369 1.49 9.72 30.55
CA GLN A 369 0.61 9.45 31.69
C GLN A 369 -0.69 8.83 31.17
N PRO A 370 -1.25 7.80 31.85
CA PRO A 370 -2.46 7.13 31.40
C PRO A 370 -3.64 8.10 31.35
N ILE A 371 -4.36 8.09 30.24
CA ILE A 371 -5.61 8.85 30.08
C ILE A 371 -6.79 7.90 30.03
N ASN A 372 -7.93 8.33 30.57
CA ASN A 372 -9.17 7.59 30.43
C ASN A 372 -9.60 7.62 28.96
N GLY A 373 -9.63 6.46 28.30
CA GLY A 373 -10.00 6.35 26.90
C GLY A 373 -11.51 6.30 26.64
N SER A 374 -12.35 6.05 27.67
CA SER A 374 -13.81 6.08 27.54
C SER A 374 -14.41 7.46 27.81
N GLY A 375 -13.66 8.35 28.48
CA GLY A 375 -14.07 9.72 28.79
C GLY A 375 -13.32 10.79 27.98
N ARG A 376 -13.75 12.05 28.14
CA ARG A 376 -12.98 13.21 27.65
C ARG A 376 -12.01 13.69 28.72
N LEU A 377 -10.85 14.14 28.28
CA LEU A 377 -9.88 14.79 29.14
C LEU A 377 -10.44 16.13 29.63
N ASP A 378 -10.18 16.45 30.89
CA ASP A 378 -10.55 17.73 31.49
C ASP A 378 -10.01 18.90 30.65
N PRO A 379 -10.82 19.91 30.29
CA PRO A 379 -10.38 21.10 29.55
C PRO A 379 -9.19 21.85 30.18
N GLY A 380 -9.03 21.79 31.50
CA GLY A 380 -7.90 22.38 32.22
C GLY A 380 -6.57 21.65 32.02
N LYS A 381 -6.61 20.37 31.61
CA LYS A 381 -5.40 19.57 31.34
C LYS A 381 -4.88 19.87 29.94
N ARG A 382 -3.57 20.05 29.84
CA ARG A 382 -2.87 20.36 28.59
C ARG A 382 -1.96 19.22 28.17
N VAL A 383 -1.84 19.00 26.86
CA VAL A 383 -1.01 17.93 26.27
C VAL A 383 -0.03 18.48 25.23
N VAL A 384 1.15 17.89 25.19
CA VAL A 384 2.14 18.09 24.13
C VAL A 384 2.05 16.92 23.17
N ILE A 385 1.91 17.18 21.87
CA ILE A 385 1.83 16.13 20.85
C ILE A 385 3.20 15.96 20.18
N ALA A 386 3.68 14.72 20.14
CA ALA A 386 4.78 14.29 19.27
C ALA A 386 4.17 13.47 18.12
N ALA A 387 4.37 13.91 16.89
CA ALA A 387 3.74 13.32 15.71
C ALA A 387 4.78 12.88 14.67
N THR A 388 4.45 11.82 13.93
CA THR A 388 5.20 11.37 12.75
C THR A 388 4.27 10.63 11.82
N ARG A 389 4.57 10.64 10.53
CA ARG A 389 3.97 9.73 9.56
C ARG A 389 4.47 8.30 9.76
N LEU A 390 3.62 7.33 9.43
CA LEU A 390 3.88 5.90 9.53
C LEU A 390 3.96 5.20 8.16
N ASP A 391 3.31 5.77 7.14
CA ASP A 391 3.24 5.22 5.79
C ASP A 391 4.20 5.89 4.79
N SER A 392 4.47 5.13 3.73
CA SER A 392 5.08 5.59 2.47
C SER A 392 4.34 4.99 1.27
N HIS A 393 4.80 5.31 0.07
CA HIS A 393 4.20 4.87 -1.19
C HIS A 393 5.29 4.65 -2.25
N SER A 394 4.97 3.92 -3.31
CA SER A 394 5.75 3.92 -4.55
C SER A 394 4.83 3.70 -5.76
N PHE A 395 5.40 3.69 -6.96
CA PHE A 395 4.64 3.36 -8.18
C PHE A 395 4.02 1.96 -8.16
N PHE A 396 4.62 1.01 -7.44
CA PHE A 396 4.21 -0.40 -7.45
C PHE A 396 3.55 -0.79 -6.14
N TRP A 397 2.44 -1.53 -6.25
CA TRP A 397 1.66 -1.97 -5.12
C TRP A 397 2.46 -2.89 -4.20
N ASN A 398 2.33 -2.63 -2.89
CA ASN A 398 3.00 -3.38 -1.84
C ASN A 398 4.54 -3.42 -1.96
N VAL A 399 5.14 -2.42 -2.62
CA VAL A 399 6.58 -2.13 -2.60
C VAL A 399 6.74 -0.68 -2.14
N ALA A 400 6.77 -0.45 -0.84
CA ALA A 400 6.83 0.88 -0.24
C ALA A 400 7.84 0.85 0.92
N PRO A 401 9.15 0.80 0.62
CA PRO A 401 10.18 0.61 1.64
C PRO A 401 10.32 1.82 2.58
N GLY A 402 10.19 3.06 2.06
CA GLY A 402 10.06 4.27 2.87
C GLY A 402 11.13 4.50 3.94
N ALA A 403 12.38 4.11 3.68
CA ALA A 403 13.46 4.16 4.68
C ALA A 403 13.67 5.56 5.24
N GLU A 404 13.81 6.53 4.34
CA GLU A 404 13.92 7.94 4.68
C GLU A 404 12.52 8.57 4.84
N GLY A 405 11.62 8.27 3.88
CA GLY A 405 10.32 8.91 3.78
C GLY A 405 9.36 8.67 4.96
N SER A 406 9.54 7.57 5.71
CA SER A 406 8.74 7.26 6.91
C SER A 406 9.56 6.63 8.04
N ALA A 407 10.31 5.56 7.77
CA ALA A 407 10.88 4.67 8.80
C ALA A 407 11.83 5.38 9.76
N ALA A 408 12.77 6.16 9.23
CA ALA A 408 13.70 6.91 10.07
C ALA A 408 12.98 7.86 11.05
N SER A 409 11.90 8.50 10.61
CA SER A 409 11.14 9.46 11.43
C SER A 409 10.40 8.75 12.57
N PHE A 410 9.65 7.68 12.26
CA PHE A 410 8.91 6.97 13.32
C PHE A 410 9.82 6.15 14.23
N VAL A 411 10.95 5.62 13.76
CA VAL A 411 11.96 4.96 14.61
C VAL A 411 12.55 5.96 15.60
N THR A 412 12.85 7.17 15.15
CA THR A 412 13.34 8.25 16.02
C THR A 412 12.30 8.62 17.09
N GLN A 413 11.02 8.70 16.72
CA GLN A 413 9.95 8.97 17.69
C GLN A 413 9.73 7.81 18.68
N LEU A 414 9.84 6.55 18.24
CA LEU A 414 9.77 5.37 19.12
C LEU A 414 10.89 5.40 20.17
N ALA A 415 12.11 5.70 19.74
CA ALA A 415 13.26 5.81 20.63
C ALA A 415 13.15 7.01 21.59
N ALA A 416 12.59 8.13 21.15
CA ALA A 416 12.30 9.28 22.00
C ALA A 416 11.24 8.93 23.07
N ALA A 417 10.22 8.16 22.70
CA ALA A 417 9.20 7.69 23.64
C ALA A 417 9.79 6.76 24.70
N GLU A 418 10.67 5.83 24.33
CA GLU A 418 11.40 4.97 25.26
C GLU A 418 12.25 5.79 26.25
N ALA A 419 13.05 6.73 25.72
CA ALA A 419 13.93 7.57 26.52
C ALA A 419 13.13 8.41 27.54
N LEU A 420 12.01 8.98 27.11
CA LEU A 420 11.16 9.80 27.97
C LEU A 420 10.40 8.96 29.01
N SER A 421 9.92 7.77 28.65
CA SER A 421 9.17 6.91 29.60
C SER A 421 10.03 6.39 30.75
N ARG A 422 11.36 6.38 30.60
CA ARG A 422 12.31 5.99 31.66
C ARG A 422 12.61 7.13 32.64
N ALA A 423 12.18 8.36 32.38
CA ALA A 423 12.40 9.47 33.30
C ALA A 423 11.63 9.24 34.62
N PRO A 424 12.27 9.42 35.80
CA PRO A 424 11.69 9.04 37.09
C PRO A 424 10.45 9.85 37.47
N ASP A 425 10.36 11.09 37.01
CA ASP A 425 9.25 12.02 37.26
C ASP A 425 8.24 12.10 36.12
N ALA A 426 8.38 11.28 35.06
CA ALA A 426 7.42 11.18 33.96
C ALA A 426 5.95 11.04 34.42
N PRO A 427 5.62 10.25 35.46
CA PRO A 427 4.24 10.12 35.95
C PRO A 427 3.68 11.40 36.61
N THR A 428 4.54 12.33 37.01
CA THR A 428 4.19 13.53 37.80
C THR A 428 4.34 14.84 37.04
N LEU A 429 4.63 14.79 35.73
CA LEU A 429 4.81 15.98 34.91
C LEU A 429 3.52 16.84 34.85
N PRO A 430 3.65 18.18 34.86
CA PRO A 430 2.50 19.09 34.81
C PRO A 430 1.59 18.91 33.59
N ARG A 431 2.18 18.67 32.42
CA ARG A 431 1.48 18.41 31.16
C ARG A 431 1.79 17.00 30.69
N ASN A 432 0.82 16.35 30.05
CA ASN A 432 1.00 15.02 29.50
C ASN A 432 1.64 15.10 28.09
N VAL A 433 2.30 14.04 27.66
CA VAL A 433 2.85 13.89 26.30
C VAL A 433 2.07 12.81 25.57
N LEU A 434 1.61 13.12 24.36
CA LEU A 434 0.90 12.22 23.47
C LEU A 434 1.77 11.92 22.25
N PHE A 435 2.19 10.68 22.10
CA PHE A 435 2.88 10.19 20.92
C PHE A 435 1.85 9.68 19.92
N VAL A 436 1.90 10.15 18.68
CA VAL A 436 0.98 9.75 17.60
C VAL A 436 1.77 9.39 16.34
N PHE A 437 1.41 8.27 15.75
CA PHE A 437 1.96 7.73 14.50
C PHE A 437 0.83 7.67 13.49
N PHE A 438 0.83 8.59 12.53
CA PHE A 438 -0.26 8.78 11.59
C PHE A 438 -0.11 7.88 10.37
N GLN A 439 -1.17 7.16 10.05
CA GLN A 439 -1.22 6.26 8.91
C GLN A 439 -2.05 6.87 7.78
N GLY A 440 -1.50 6.84 6.57
CA GLY A 440 -2.13 7.39 5.36
C GLY A 440 -1.83 8.88 5.14
N GLU A 441 -0.71 9.39 5.66
CA GLU A 441 -0.27 10.77 5.41
C GLU A 441 0.17 10.98 3.96
N THR A 442 0.57 9.91 3.24
CA THR A 442 0.92 9.96 1.82
C THR A 442 -0.28 10.25 0.91
N PHE A 443 -1.49 10.00 1.39
CA PHE A 443 -2.73 10.05 0.60
C PHE A 443 -3.66 11.15 1.09
N ASP A 444 -3.19 12.41 1.03
CA ASP A 444 -3.97 13.58 1.44
C ASP A 444 -4.37 13.55 2.92
N TYR A 445 -3.45 13.09 3.77
CA TYR A 445 -3.57 13.15 5.23
C TYR A 445 -4.75 12.35 5.82
N ILE A 446 -4.95 11.10 5.39
CA ILE A 446 -6.06 10.24 5.85
C ILE A 446 -6.07 10.15 7.38
N GLY A 447 -4.92 9.81 7.99
CA GLY A 447 -4.79 9.54 9.41
C GLY A 447 -4.94 10.77 10.27
N SER A 448 -4.18 11.83 9.98
CA SER A 448 -4.19 13.06 10.77
C SER A 448 -5.50 13.84 10.59
N SER A 449 -6.05 13.89 9.37
CA SER A 449 -7.37 14.51 9.17
C SER A 449 -8.48 13.77 9.89
N ARG A 450 -8.40 12.44 9.99
CA ARG A 450 -9.36 11.65 10.76
C ARG A 450 -9.25 11.95 12.25
N LEU A 451 -8.04 11.98 12.79
CA LEU A 451 -7.85 12.26 14.21
C LEU A 451 -8.38 13.66 14.57
N VAL A 452 -8.07 14.69 13.77
CA VAL A 452 -8.59 16.06 13.97
C VAL A 452 -10.13 16.06 13.97
N TYR A 453 -10.75 15.39 13.00
CA TYR A 453 -12.22 15.26 12.94
C TYR A 453 -12.80 14.60 14.19
N ASP A 454 -12.17 13.53 14.70
CA ASP A 454 -12.62 12.87 15.93
C ASP A 454 -12.43 13.77 17.16
N MET A 455 -11.37 14.58 17.22
CA MET A 455 -11.17 15.56 18.30
C MET A 455 -12.24 16.66 18.29
N GLU A 456 -12.60 17.20 17.10
CA GLU A 456 -13.67 18.20 16.93
C GLU A 456 -15.04 17.64 17.32
N ARG A 457 -15.32 16.40 16.93
CA ARG A 457 -16.60 15.72 17.21
C ARG A 457 -16.67 15.13 18.62
N GLY A 458 -15.60 15.21 19.41
CA GLY A 458 -15.54 14.63 20.75
C GLY A 458 -15.55 13.10 20.78
N LYS A 459 -15.10 12.46 19.70
CA LYS A 459 -14.93 11.00 19.56
C LYS A 459 -13.51 10.52 19.91
N PHE A 460 -12.62 11.45 20.26
CA PHE A 460 -11.28 11.17 20.78
C PHE A 460 -11.15 11.74 22.21
N PRO A 461 -10.46 11.06 23.15
CA PRO A 461 -10.38 11.51 24.55
C PRO A 461 -9.72 12.89 24.71
N VAL A 462 -8.75 13.23 23.87
CA VAL A 462 -8.09 14.55 23.87
C VAL A 462 -8.84 15.49 22.93
N ALA A 463 -9.28 16.65 23.41
CA ALA A 463 -9.86 17.68 22.54
C ALA A 463 -8.78 18.55 21.90
N LEU A 464 -9.10 19.22 20.78
CA LEU A 464 -8.20 20.19 20.15
C LEU A 464 -7.77 21.29 21.12
N ASP A 465 -8.65 21.69 22.04
CA ASP A 465 -8.35 22.69 23.06
C ASP A 465 -7.30 22.21 24.07
N ASN A 466 -7.20 20.91 24.35
CA ASN A 466 -6.19 20.40 25.26
C ASN A 466 -4.77 20.52 24.70
N ILE A 467 -4.60 20.70 23.40
CA ILE A 467 -3.29 20.80 22.74
C ILE A 467 -2.59 22.09 23.17
N HIS A 468 -1.43 21.94 23.80
CA HIS A 468 -0.52 23.03 24.14
C HIS A 468 0.48 23.30 23.01
N SER A 469 1.17 22.26 22.56
CA SER A 469 2.21 22.34 21.54
C SER A 469 2.31 21.05 20.75
N LEU A 470 2.73 21.14 19.48
CA LEU A 470 2.89 19.99 18.58
C LEU A 470 4.30 20.00 17.97
N VAL A 471 5.04 18.92 18.15
CA VAL A 471 6.34 18.70 17.50
C VAL A 471 6.20 17.52 16.55
N GLU A 472 6.47 17.72 15.28
CA GLU A 472 6.39 16.67 14.26
C GLU A 472 7.77 16.35 13.69
N LEU A 473 8.08 15.07 13.50
CA LEU A 473 9.25 14.62 12.74
C LEU A 473 8.87 14.30 11.30
N GLY A 474 9.67 14.77 10.35
CA GLY A 474 9.57 14.35 8.96
C GLY A 474 10.92 14.42 8.26
N GLN A 475 11.36 13.29 7.72
CA GLN A 475 12.63 13.16 6.99
C GLN A 475 13.83 13.61 7.82
N VAL A 476 14.35 12.74 8.70
CA VAL A 476 15.40 13.12 9.69
C VAL A 476 16.71 12.34 9.53
N ALA A 477 16.83 11.51 8.48
CA ALA A 477 17.95 10.59 8.32
C ALA A 477 19.16 11.18 7.60
N LEU A 478 18.96 11.98 6.55
CA LEU A 478 20.03 12.39 5.62
C LEU A 478 20.74 13.67 6.08
N ARG A 479 21.08 13.75 7.36
CA ARG A 479 21.64 14.96 7.98
C ARG A 479 23.17 15.02 7.85
N ASN A 480 23.67 16.23 7.53
CA ASN A 480 25.08 16.60 7.68
C ASN A 480 25.24 17.42 8.97
N SER A 481 24.81 16.87 10.11
CA SER A 481 24.68 17.50 11.44
C SER A 481 23.51 18.48 11.67
N THR A 482 23.09 19.25 10.67
CA THR A 482 21.98 20.22 10.84
C THR A 482 20.59 19.59 10.77
N LEU A 483 19.73 19.96 11.72
CA LEU A 483 18.31 19.68 11.77
C LEU A 483 17.54 21.02 11.70
N TRP A 484 16.59 21.11 10.78
CA TRP A 484 15.84 22.32 10.47
C TRP A 484 14.52 22.35 11.22
N MET A 485 14.22 23.49 11.85
CA MET A 485 12.99 23.75 12.57
C MET A 485 12.06 24.59 11.70
N HIS A 486 11.04 23.96 11.11
CA HIS A 486 10.04 24.63 10.28
C HIS A 486 8.83 25.05 11.10
N THR A 487 8.36 26.28 10.88
CA THR A 487 7.22 26.86 11.59
C THR A 487 6.29 27.55 10.60
N ASP A 488 4.99 27.66 10.93
CA ASP A 488 4.03 28.31 10.03
C ASP A 488 4.14 29.85 10.10
N PRO A 489 4.47 30.55 9.01
CA PRO A 489 4.55 32.00 9.01
C PRO A 489 3.20 32.70 9.19
N VAL A 490 2.09 32.05 8.81
CA VAL A 490 0.76 32.66 8.89
C VAL A 490 0.26 32.67 10.33
N SER A 491 0.39 31.55 11.03
CA SER A 491 0.08 31.43 12.47
C SER A 491 0.86 32.44 13.33
N GLN A 492 2.14 32.66 13.00
CA GLN A 492 3.01 33.59 13.73
C GLN A 492 2.69 35.08 13.52
N ARG A 493 1.71 35.42 12.68
CA ARG A 493 1.18 36.79 12.63
C ARG A 493 0.41 37.16 13.89
N ASN A 494 -0.08 36.15 14.63
CA ASN A 494 -0.67 36.33 15.94
C ASN A 494 0.44 36.32 16.99
N ASP A 495 0.60 37.42 17.73
CA ASP A 495 1.67 37.59 18.72
C ASP A 495 1.66 36.49 19.79
N SER A 496 0.47 36.10 20.29
CA SER A 496 0.36 35.04 21.30
C SER A 496 0.80 33.67 20.78
N VAL A 497 0.52 33.37 19.50
CA VAL A 497 0.95 32.10 18.88
C VAL A 497 2.44 32.15 18.58
N ARG A 498 2.95 33.30 18.13
CA ARG A 498 4.39 33.52 17.91
C ARG A 498 5.17 33.30 19.19
N ASP A 499 4.72 33.83 20.32
CA ASP A 499 5.38 33.66 21.61
C ASP A 499 5.40 32.18 22.05
N GLN A 500 4.31 31.44 21.83
CA GLN A 500 4.25 30.00 22.08
C GLN A 500 5.19 29.20 21.17
N VAL A 501 5.27 29.56 19.88
CA VAL A 501 6.23 28.94 18.94
C VAL A 501 7.67 29.22 19.39
N GLN A 502 7.98 30.45 19.82
CA GLN A 502 9.30 30.79 20.33
C GLN A 502 9.65 30.02 21.61
N GLN A 503 8.67 29.71 22.47
CA GLN A 503 8.89 28.81 23.61
C GLN A 503 9.32 27.41 23.14
N ILE A 504 8.68 26.85 22.11
CA ILE A 504 9.06 25.54 21.54
C ILE A 504 10.48 25.59 20.95
N LEU A 505 10.80 26.63 20.16
CA LEU A 505 12.13 26.82 19.58
C LEU A 505 13.21 26.99 20.65
N SER A 506 12.90 27.68 21.75
CA SER A 506 13.83 27.82 22.88
C SER A 506 14.05 26.50 23.62
N ALA A 507 13.02 25.69 23.78
CA ALA A 507 13.12 24.35 24.36
C ALA A 507 13.98 23.44 23.47
N LEU A 508 13.76 23.45 22.15
CA LEU A 508 14.57 22.71 21.18
C LEU A 508 16.05 23.12 21.25
N ARG A 509 16.35 24.42 21.16
CA ARG A 509 17.74 24.93 21.21
C ARG A 509 18.45 24.56 22.50
N SER A 510 17.78 24.77 23.62
CA SER A 510 18.34 24.43 24.93
C SER A 510 18.56 22.93 25.07
N SER A 511 17.69 22.08 24.49
CA SER A 511 17.83 20.63 24.57
C SER A 511 18.92 20.12 23.61
N GLY A 512 19.08 20.78 22.45
CA GLY A 512 20.11 20.46 21.47
C GLY A 512 21.51 20.88 21.89
N ALA A 513 21.65 21.94 22.72
CA ALA A 513 22.95 22.41 23.20
C ALA A 513 23.77 21.34 23.95
N THR A 514 23.10 20.34 24.53
CA THR A 514 23.73 19.24 25.28
C THR A 514 23.75 17.91 24.52
N VAL A 515 23.27 17.88 23.28
CA VAL A 515 23.28 16.68 22.43
C VAL A 515 24.42 16.82 21.41
N PRO A 516 25.38 15.88 21.39
CA PRO A 516 26.46 15.94 20.42
C PRO A 516 25.92 15.78 18.99
N ASN A 517 26.61 16.37 18.02
CA ASN A 517 26.36 16.16 16.58
C ASN A 517 24.96 16.55 16.05
N VAL A 518 24.19 17.35 16.78
CA VAL A 518 22.91 17.91 16.30
C VAL A 518 22.95 19.44 16.40
N SER A 519 23.04 20.11 15.26
CA SER A 519 22.88 21.57 15.18
C SER A 519 21.45 21.91 14.77
N LEU A 520 20.86 22.90 15.42
CA LEU A 520 19.49 23.34 15.15
C LEU A 520 19.47 24.69 14.46
N GLU A 521 18.81 24.75 13.31
CA GLU A 521 18.69 25.97 12.52
C GLU A 521 17.24 26.23 12.10
N GLU A 522 16.89 27.51 11.97
CA GLU A 522 15.63 27.93 11.34
C GLU A 522 15.90 28.31 9.88
N PRO A 523 14.96 28.09 8.95
CA PRO A 523 15.11 28.60 7.59
C PRO A 523 15.35 30.11 7.58
N GLY A 524 16.44 30.56 6.95
CA GLY A 524 16.83 31.99 6.91
C GLY A 524 15.91 32.90 6.07
N ARG A 525 14.79 32.37 5.56
CA ARG A 525 13.77 33.09 4.79
C ARG A 525 12.40 32.58 5.20
N THR A 526 11.40 33.45 5.13
CA THR A 526 10.01 33.06 5.34
C THR A 526 9.56 32.09 4.24
N GLN A 527 9.17 30.88 4.62
CA GLN A 527 8.78 29.81 3.71
C GLN A 527 7.61 29.00 4.31
N PRO A 528 6.84 28.25 3.50
CA PRO A 528 5.77 27.42 4.03
C PRO A 528 6.29 26.28 4.91
N LEU A 529 5.39 25.68 5.68
CA LEU A 529 5.63 24.38 6.29
C LEU A 529 5.80 23.28 5.20
N PRO A 530 6.70 22.30 5.43
CA PRO A 530 6.71 21.07 4.64
C PRO A 530 5.37 20.31 4.78
N PRO A 531 5.02 19.44 3.81
CA PRO A 531 3.80 18.64 3.89
C PRO A 531 3.87 17.72 5.12
N SER A 532 3.03 17.99 6.11
CA SER A 532 3.05 17.31 7.40
C SER A 532 1.68 17.33 8.07
N SER A 533 1.47 16.43 9.03
CA SER A 533 0.24 16.27 9.81
C SER A 533 -0.14 17.57 10.53
N LEU A 534 0.83 18.37 10.98
CA LEU A 534 0.63 19.68 11.60
C LEU A 534 -0.25 20.60 10.74
N GLN A 535 -0.14 20.54 9.41
CA GLN A 535 -1.01 21.33 8.54
C GLN A 535 -2.49 20.98 8.69
N ARG A 536 -2.83 19.72 9.00
CA ARG A 536 -4.22 19.32 9.27
C ARG A 536 -4.74 19.84 10.59
N PHE A 537 -3.90 19.91 11.62
CA PHE A 537 -4.26 20.54 12.89
C PHE A 537 -4.48 22.05 12.71
N LEU A 538 -3.59 22.72 11.96
CA LEU A 538 -3.69 24.15 11.67
C LEU A 538 -4.96 24.54 10.91
N ARG A 539 -5.52 23.64 10.08
CA ARG A 539 -6.81 23.88 9.41
C ARG A 539 -7.99 23.96 10.37
N ALA A 540 -7.93 23.24 11.49
CA ALA A 540 -9.01 23.21 12.49
C ALA A 540 -8.80 24.25 13.60
N ARG A 541 -7.55 24.47 14.02
CA ARG A 541 -7.19 25.40 15.10
C ARG A 541 -5.76 25.89 14.94
N ASN A 542 -5.52 27.16 15.25
CA ASN A 542 -4.17 27.71 15.35
C ASN A 542 -3.44 27.09 16.55
N VAL A 543 -2.72 25.99 16.29
CA VAL A 543 -1.87 25.30 17.27
C VAL A 543 -0.42 25.78 17.10
N SER A 544 0.28 26.00 18.21
CA SER A 544 1.73 26.26 18.14
C SER A 544 2.45 24.94 17.84
N GLY A 545 3.11 24.86 16.69
CA GLY A 545 3.84 23.67 16.30
C GLY A 545 5.10 23.91 15.48
N VAL A 546 5.99 22.93 15.52
CA VAL A 546 7.28 22.91 14.84
C VAL A 546 7.44 21.56 14.14
N VAL A 547 7.91 21.57 12.89
CA VAL A 547 8.32 20.36 12.16
C VAL A 547 9.85 20.30 12.15
N LEU A 548 10.42 19.19 12.60
CA LEU A 548 11.84 18.90 12.54
C LEU A 548 12.15 18.05 11.31
N ALA A 549 13.08 18.52 10.49
CA ALA A 549 13.45 17.87 9.23
C ALA A 549 14.94 18.04 8.90
N ASP A 550 15.49 17.16 8.06
CA ASP A 550 16.88 17.19 7.60
C ASP A 550 17.14 18.21 6.47
N HIS A 551 16.07 18.80 5.93
CA HIS A 551 16.12 19.70 4.79
C HIS A 551 15.67 21.12 5.16
N GLN A 552 16.36 22.10 4.58
CA GLN A 552 15.99 23.50 4.70
C GLN A 552 14.80 23.86 3.83
N ALA A 553 14.72 23.31 2.61
CA ALA A 553 13.68 23.61 1.63
C ALA A 553 13.36 22.32 0.86
N ALA A 554 13.93 22.10 -0.33
CA ALA A 554 13.77 20.84 -1.04
C ALA A 554 14.32 19.64 -0.23
N PHE A 555 13.62 18.50 -0.32
CA PHE A 555 14.00 17.23 0.30
C PHE A 555 15.41 16.82 -0.10
N ARG A 556 16.15 16.26 0.87
CA ARG A 556 17.44 15.60 0.59
C ARG A 556 17.24 14.21 -0.01
N ASN A 557 16.09 13.59 0.28
CA ASN A 557 15.73 12.28 -0.25
C ASN A 557 15.48 12.33 -1.76
N GLN A 558 16.42 11.76 -2.52
CA GLN A 558 16.35 11.67 -3.97
C GLN A 558 15.37 10.60 -4.48
N TYR A 559 14.85 9.78 -3.56
CA TYR A 559 13.98 8.65 -3.85
C TYR A 559 12.64 8.75 -3.10
N TYR A 560 12.16 9.98 -2.83
CA TYR A 560 10.90 10.20 -2.13
C TYR A 560 9.74 9.42 -2.78
N GLN A 561 9.03 8.63 -1.98
CA GLN A 561 7.95 7.74 -2.42
C GLN A 561 8.33 6.83 -3.61
N SER A 562 9.48 6.17 -3.53
CA SER A 562 10.05 5.36 -4.59
C SER A 562 10.39 3.95 -4.13
N ILE A 563 10.52 3.03 -5.08
CA ILE A 563 11.01 1.66 -4.83
C ILE A 563 12.48 1.64 -4.36
N TYR A 564 13.19 2.75 -4.53
CA TYR A 564 14.61 2.91 -4.19
C TYR A 564 14.85 3.61 -2.85
N ASP A 565 13.79 3.96 -2.10
CA ASP A 565 13.88 4.48 -0.73
C ASP A 565 14.11 3.35 0.28
N THR A 566 15.23 2.65 0.10
CA THR A 566 15.64 1.43 0.78
C THR A 566 16.69 1.74 1.87
N PRO A 567 17.14 0.76 2.69
CA PRO A 567 18.14 1.01 3.74
C PRO A 567 19.42 1.67 3.22
N GLU A 568 19.82 1.35 1.98
CA GLU A 568 20.99 1.93 1.34
C GLU A 568 20.84 3.43 1.06
N ASN A 569 19.60 3.96 1.01
CA ASN A 569 19.34 5.39 0.87
C ASN A 569 19.82 6.17 2.11
N ILE A 570 19.53 5.64 3.29
CA ILE A 570 19.90 6.24 4.58
C ILE A 570 21.28 5.80 5.09
N GLY A 571 22.09 5.18 4.21
CA GLY A 571 23.44 4.71 4.54
C GLY A 571 23.48 3.53 5.49
N LEU A 572 22.39 2.77 5.64
CA LEU A 572 22.36 1.59 6.49
C LEU A 572 23.13 0.46 5.80
N GLN A 573 24.30 0.12 6.33
CA GLN A 573 25.17 -0.92 5.81
C GLN A 573 25.59 -1.85 6.94
N TYR A 574 25.60 -3.15 6.65
CA TYR A 574 26.02 -4.19 7.58
C TYR A 574 27.22 -4.93 6.98
N PRO A 575 28.26 -5.23 7.77
CA PRO A 575 29.35 -6.07 7.31
C PRO A 575 28.84 -7.46 6.86
N PRO A 576 29.28 -7.98 5.70
CA PRO A 576 28.76 -9.22 5.13
C PRO A 576 29.10 -10.47 5.95
N SER A 577 30.03 -10.37 6.89
CA SER A 577 30.45 -11.47 7.78
C SER A 577 29.53 -11.67 8.98
N LEU A 578 28.60 -10.74 9.26
CA LEU A 578 27.73 -10.84 10.43
C LEU A 578 26.60 -11.85 10.21
N THR A 579 26.28 -12.61 11.26
CA THR A 579 25.04 -13.38 11.31
C THR A 579 23.82 -12.45 11.47
N PRO A 580 22.59 -12.90 11.15
CA PRO A 580 21.40 -12.07 11.33
C PRO A 580 21.19 -11.54 12.76
N GLU A 581 21.57 -12.31 13.78
CA GLU A 581 21.46 -11.90 15.18
C GLU A 581 22.56 -10.91 15.57
N GLU A 582 23.78 -11.06 15.05
CA GLU A 582 24.84 -10.07 15.25
C GLU A 582 24.51 -8.76 14.53
N ALA A 583 23.94 -8.83 13.32
CA ALA A 583 23.50 -7.68 12.55
C ALA A 583 22.37 -6.91 13.25
N LEU A 584 21.41 -7.61 13.87
CA LEU A 584 20.37 -7.01 14.70
C LEU A 584 20.94 -6.17 15.86
N ASN A 585 22.06 -6.59 16.43
CA ASN A 585 22.72 -5.93 17.55
C ASN A 585 23.89 -5.02 17.14
N HIS A 586 24.15 -4.88 15.84
CA HIS A 586 25.23 -4.04 15.31
C HIS A 586 24.78 -2.58 15.23
N VAL A 587 25.40 -1.71 16.03
CA VAL A 587 25.07 -0.27 16.06
C VAL A 587 25.71 0.45 14.88
N THR A 588 24.88 0.83 13.90
CA THR A 588 25.30 1.59 12.71
C THR A 588 25.47 3.08 13.01
N GLU A 589 26.23 3.79 12.16
CA GLU A 589 26.38 5.25 12.28
C GLU A 589 25.04 5.98 12.09
N THR A 590 24.19 5.50 11.17
CA THR A 590 22.81 6.01 11.01
C THR A 590 21.98 5.81 12.28
N ALA A 591 22.13 4.66 12.98
CA ALA A 591 21.43 4.43 14.24
C ALA A 591 21.89 5.38 15.36
N LYS A 592 23.19 5.63 15.49
CA LYS A 592 23.72 6.64 16.45
C LYS A 592 23.18 8.03 16.12
N SER A 593 23.19 8.37 14.84
CA SER A 593 22.68 9.63 14.34
C SER A 593 21.19 9.82 14.68
N LEU A 594 20.34 8.82 14.44
CA LEU A 594 18.92 8.92 14.81
C LEU A 594 18.70 8.89 16.33
N ALA A 595 19.56 8.20 17.10
CA ALA A 595 19.51 8.22 18.56
C ALA A 595 19.79 9.63 19.14
N ASP A 596 20.70 10.41 18.54
CA ASP A 596 20.93 11.79 18.95
C ASP A 596 19.67 12.66 18.73
N VAL A 597 19.00 12.50 17.58
CA VAL A 597 17.76 13.23 17.27
C VAL A 597 16.62 12.78 18.21
N ALA A 598 16.52 11.48 18.50
CA ALA A 598 15.57 10.94 19.46
C ALA A 598 15.80 11.48 20.88
N THR A 599 17.07 11.62 21.28
CA THR A 599 17.48 12.22 22.55
C THR A 599 17.07 13.70 22.62
N LEU A 600 17.35 14.47 21.56
CA LEU A 600 16.88 15.85 21.44
C LEU A 600 15.36 15.94 21.59
N LEU A 601 14.61 15.11 20.86
CA LEU A 601 13.16 15.10 20.91
C LEU A 601 12.66 14.75 22.33
N GLY A 602 13.19 13.69 22.95
CA GLY A 602 12.82 13.28 24.30
C GLY A 602 13.03 14.38 25.34
N ARG A 603 14.21 15.03 25.34
CA ARG A 603 14.51 16.17 26.23
C ARG A 603 13.60 17.37 25.96
N THR A 604 13.33 17.68 24.70
CA THR A 604 12.43 18.77 24.33
C THR A 604 11.02 18.51 24.85
N LEU A 605 10.50 17.30 24.65
CA LEU A 605 9.16 16.92 25.13
C LEU A 605 9.07 16.96 26.65
N TYR A 606 10.11 16.54 27.36
CA TYR A 606 10.19 16.65 28.82
C TYR A 606 10.09 18.11 29.31
N ARG A 607 10.85 19.02 28.70
CA ARG A 607 10.78 20.46 29.01
C ARG A 607 9.43 21.07 28.70
N LEU A 608 8.86 20.76 27.53
CA LEU A 608 7.52 21.22 27.16
C LEU A 608 6.45 20.66 28.10
N ALA A 609 6.65 19.45 28.61
CA ALA A 609 5.79 18.85 29.63
C ALA A 609 5.90 19.54 31.00
N GLY A 610 6.93 20.37 31.22
CA GLY A 610 7.20 21.11 32.45
C GLY A 610 8.19 20.42 33.39
N GLY A 611 8.99 19.48 32.88
CA GLY A 611 10.11 18.88 33.61
C GLY A 611 11.35 19.76 33.57
N GLU A 612 12.11 19.79 34.67
CA GLU A 612 13.31 20.64 34.83
C GLU A 612 14.54 19.91 35.39
N LYS A 613 14.36 18.74 36.01
CA LYS A 613 15.39 18.14 36.88
C LYS A 613 16.18 16.99 36.25
N HIS A 614 15.60 16.32 35.27
CA HIS A 614 16.10 15.03 34.78
C HIS A 614 16.45 15.02 33.29
N ASP A 615 16.64 16.19 32.67
CA ASP A 615 17.01 16.32 31.25
C ASP A 615 18.20 15.43 30.84
N ASP A 616 19.24 15.39 31.68
CA ASP A 616 20.47 14.65 31.38
C ASP A 616 20.26 13.12 31.38
N THR A 617 19.25 12.63 32.10
CA THR A 617 18.93 11.19 32.17
C THR A 617 18.15 10.69 30.95
N ILE A 618 17.57 11.60 30.18
CA ILE A 618 16.79 11.27 28.99
C ILE A 618 17.76 11.16 27.82
N GLN A 619 18.10 9.92 27.47
CA GLN A 619 18.96 9.58 26.35
C GLN A 619 18.42 8.34 25.64
N ALA A 620 18.25 8.41 24.33
CA ALA A 620 17.85 7.28 23.51
C ALA A 620 19.05 6.35 23.27
N ASP A 621 18.83 5.04 23.43
CA ASP A 621 19.87 4.04 23.24
C ASP A 621 20.07 3.71 21.74
N PRO A 622 21.27 3.93 21.17
CA PRO A 622 21.58 3.54 19.80
C PRO A 622 21.34 2.05 19.49
N LEU A 623 21.43 1.16 20.51
CA LEU A 623 21.13 -0.25 20.34
C LEU A 623 19.63 -0.49 20.09
N THR A 624 18.73 0.21 20.78
CA THR A 624 17.30 0.11 20.46
C THR A 624 17.03 0.65 19.06
N VAL A 625 17.63 1.78 18.70
CA VAL A 625 17.45 2.39 17.37
C VAL A 625 17.93 1.44 16.26
N THR A 626 19.09 0.80 16.40
CA THR A 626 19.60 -0.13 15.39
C THR A 626 18.72 -1.38 15.25
N ARG A 627 18.19 -1.91 16.38
CA ARG A 627 17.26 -3.04 16.37
C ARG A 627 15.96 -2.71 15.66
N LEU A 628 15.44 -1.50 15.89
CA LEU A 628 14.26 -0.98 15.19
C LEU A 628 14.54 -0.85 13.69
N LEU A 629 15.61 -0.18 13.28
CA LEU A 629 15.99 -0.01 11.87
C LEU A 629 16.16 -1.37 11.17
N TYR A 630 16.88 -2.30 11.79
CA TYR A 630 17.07 -3.65 11.25
C TYR A 630 15.73 -4.36 11.07
N GLY A 631 14.85 -4.32 12.07
CA GLY A 631 13.56 -4.98 12.02
C GLY A 631 12.62 -4.40 10.97
N PHE A 632 12.57 -3.08 10.80
CA PHE A 632 11.70 -2.45 9.80
C PHE A 632 12.26 -2.56 8.38
N LEU A 633 13.58 -2.38 8.20
CA LEU A 633 14.20 -2.15 6.90
C LEU A 633 15.01 -3.33 6.34
N ILE A 634 15.35 -4.33 7.16
CA ILE A 634 16.11 -5.50 6.71
C ILE A 634 15.29 -6.78 6.88
N GLN A 635 14.90 -7.10 8.11
CA GLN A 635 14.24 -8.37 8.42
C GLN A 635 13.26 -8.23 9.59
N ALA A 636 11.97 -8.19 9.26
CA ALA A 636 10.89 -8.09 10.26
C ALA A 636 10.84 -9.32 11.17
N ASN A 637 11.09 -10.50 10.60
CA ASN A 637 11.04 -11.75 11.32
C ASN A 637 12.36 -12.05 12.06
N ASN A 638 12.65 -11.25 13.08
CA ASN A 638 13.85 -11.36 13.93
C ASN A 638 13.52 -11.79 15.37
N SER A 639 14.55 -12.12 16.16
CA SER A 639 14.43 -12.61 17.54
C SER A 639 13.68 -11.63 18.46
N TRP A 640 13.98 -10.33 18.33
CA TRP A 640 13.39 -9.27 19.15
C TRP A 640 11.94 -8.95 18.77
N PHE A 641 11.63 -8.75 17.49
CA PHE A 641 10.25 -8.49 17.03
C PHE A 641 9.33 -9.67 17.38
N ARG A 642 9.79 -10.92 17.23
CA ARG A 642 9.03 -12.09 17.69
C ARG A 642 8.71 -12.04 19.18
N SER A 643 9.64 -11.53 20.01
CA SER A 643 9.46 -11.50 21.46
C SER A 643 8.39 -10.50 21.93
N VAL A 644 8.17 -9.42 21.18
CA VAL A 644 7.19 -8.38 21.54
C VAL A 644 5.82 -8.61 20.91
N MET A 645 5.73 -9.47 19.91
CA MET A 645 4.48 -9.78 19.22
C MET A 645 3.67 -10.84 19.96
N ARG A 646 2.34 -10.78 19.81
CA ARG A 646 1.46 -11.86 20.27
C ARG A 646 1.62 -13.12 19.40
N PRO A 647 1.32 -14.32 19.93
CA PRO A 647 1.39 -15.56 19.15
C PRO A 647 0.55 -15.55 17.87
N ASP A 648 -0.64 -14.96 17.90
CA ASP A 648 -1.57 -14.89 16.77
C ASP A 648 -1.12 -13.90 15.68
N LEU A 649 -0.24 -12.95 16.02
CA LEU A 649 0.24 -11.92 15.09
C LEU A 649 1.60 -12.25 14.47
N GLN A 650 2.16 -13.45 14.73
CA GLN A 650 3.44 -13.85 14.17
C GLN A 650 3.45 -13.88 12.62
N GLY A 651 2.30 -14.19 12.00
CA GLY A 651 2.15 -14.21 10.55
C GLY A 651 2.37 -12.85 9.87
N TYR A 652 2.32 -11.74 10.62
CA TYR A 652 2.58 -10.40 10.11
C TYR A 652 4.09 -10.08 10.01
N LEU A 653 4.96 -10.92 10.59
CA LEU A 653 6.41 -10.80 10.48
C LEU A 653 6.92 -11.60 9.27
N GLY A 654 7.04 -10.93 8.11
CA GLY A 654 7.57 -11.52 6.89
C GLY A 654 9.09 -11.77 6.91
N GLY A 655 9.57 -12.61 6.00
CA GLY A 655 11.00 -12.96 5.89
C GLY A 655 11.93 -11.84 5.39
N GLY A 656 11.38 -10.69 4.99
CA GLY A 656 12.12 -9.53 4.51
C GLY A 656 11.71 -8.23 5.23
N PRO A 657 12.00 -7.06 4.63
CA PRO A 657 11.61 -5.77 5.21
C PRO A 657 10.10 -5.56 5.17
N LEU A 658 9.59 -4.78 6.14
CA LEU A 658 8.21 -4.36 6.12
C LEU A 658 7.98 -3.35 4.99
N GLN A 659 6.78 -3.37 4.44
CA GLN A 659 6.32 -2.39 3.47
C GLN A 659 5.37 -1.43 4.20
N HIS A 660 5.51 -0.15 3.94
CA HIS A 660 4.80 0.91 4.64
C HIS A 660 3.64 1.49 3.82
N TYR A 661 3.07 0.70 2.90
CA TYR A 661 1.88 1.10 2.16
C TYR A 661 0.62 0.99 3.04
N ILE A 662 -0.22 2.02 3.04
CA ILE A 662 -1.58 1.91 3.60
C ILE A 662 -2.43 1.06 2.66
N ALA A 663 -2.81 -0.13 3.11
CA ALA A 663 -3.59 -1.07 2.33
C ALA A 663 -5.06 -1.07 2.76
N VAL A 664 -5.92 -1.63 1.91
CA VAL A 664 -7.33 -1.91 2.25
C VAL A 664 -7.47 -2.94 3.38
N ASN A 665 -6.54 -3.89 3.48
CA ASN A 665 -6.53 -4.88 4.55
C ASN A 665 -5.98 -4.27 5.83
N SER A 666 -6.88 -3.97 6.78
CA SER A 666 -6.57 -3.23 7.99
C SER A 666 -6.76 -4.11 9.24
N PRO A 667 -5.85 -4.05 10.23
CA PRO A 667 -4.61 -3.27 10.24
C PRO A 667 -3.47 -3.88 9.40
N VAL A 668 -2.60 -3.03 8.85
CA VAL A 668 -1.41 -3.49 8.11
C VAL A 668 -0.29 -3.94 9.07
N ASN A 669 0.70 -4.69 8.54
CA ASN A 669 1.80 -5.24 9.33
C ASN A 669 2.54 -4.15 10.13
N THR A 670 2.85 -3.02 9.49
CA THR A 670 3.56 -1.89 10.12
C THR A 670 2.81 -1.37 11.36
N THR A 671 1.48 -1.25 11.28
CA THR A 671 0.63 -0.76 12.38
C THR A 671 0.68 -1.70 13.59
N TYR A 672 0.52 -3.00 13.37
CA TYR A 672 0.62 -3.98 14.45
C TYR A 672 2.02 -4.01 15.09
N VAL A 673 3.07 -3.98 14.27
CA VAL A 673 4.45 -4.04 14.74
C VAL A 673 4.79 -2.80 15.56
N VAL A 674 4.44 -1.60 15.09
CA VAL A 674 4.64 -0.36 15.84
C VAL A 674 3.83 -0.33 17.13
N GLN A 675 2.58 -0.81 17.14
CA GLN A 675 1.76 -0.90 18.34
C GLN A 675 2.45 -1.72 19.45
N HIS A 676 2.93 -2.92 19.10
CA HIS A 676 3.51 -3.84 20.09
C HIS A 676 4.93 -3.43 20.51
N ILE A 677 5.71 -2.88 19.59
CA ILE A 677 7.02 -2.29 19.91
C ILE A 677 6.84 -1.11 20.86
N LEU A 678 5.94 -0.16 20.54
CA LEU A 678 5.69 0.97 21.42
C LEU A 678 5.20 0.51 22.80
N ALA A 679 4.36 -0.53 22.86
CA ALA A 679 3.90 -1.11 24.11
C ALA A 679 5.05 -1.73 24.93
N ASN A 680 6.03 -2.36 24.26
CA ASN A 680 7.23 -2.87 24.92
C ASN A 680 8.17 -1.75 25.40
N LEU A 681 8.32 -0.68 24.60
CA LEU A 681 9.22 0.43 24.90
C LEU A 681 8.72 1.35 26.02
N THR A 682 7.40 1.57 26.10
CA THR A 682 6.78 2.51 27.04
C THR A 682 5.97 1.83 28.15
N GLY A 683 5.64 0.55 27.98
CA GLY A 683 4.82 -0.21 28.92
C GLY A 683 5.62 -0.81 30.08
N ALA A 684 4.90 -1.56 30.92
CA ALA A 684 5.47 -2.31 32.04
C ALA A 684 5.09 -3.78 31.94
N VAL A 685 6.06 -4.66 32.17
CA VAL A 685 5.82 -6.10 32.28
C VAL A 685 5.17 -6.39 33.62
N LEU A 686 4.09 -7.17 33.60
CA LEU A 686 3.36 -7.62 34.78
C LEU A 686 3.56 -9.12 34.99
N ASN A 687 3.80 -9.51 36.23
CA ASN A 687 3.82 -10.92 36.63
C ASN A 687 2.39 -11.45 36.78
N ARG A 688 1.74 -11.74 35.66
CA ARG A 688 0.38 -12.27 35.57
C ARG A 688 0.34 -13.49 34.66
N THR A 689 -0.60 -14.40 34.89
CA THR A 689 -0.86 -15.51 33.95
C THR A 689 -1.62 -15.01 32.73
N ARG A 690 -1.70 -15.84 31.67
CA ARG A 690 -2.45 -15.53 30.45
C ARG A 690 -3.89 -15.12 30.75
N ASP A 691 -4.58 -15.87 31.59
CA ASP A 691 -5.98 -15.61 31.92
C ASP A 691 -6.16 -14.33 32.73
N GLN A 692 -5.12 -13.87 33.43
CA GLN A 692 -5.11 -12.65 34.23
C GLN A 692 -4.60 -11.42 33.47
N CYS A 693 -4.13 -11.59 32.22
CA CYS A 693 -3.58 -10.51 31.39
C CYS A 693 -4.69 -9.70 30.72
N HIS A 694 -5.57 -9.12 31.53
CA HIS A 694 -6.62 -8.20 31.12
C HIS A 694 -6.85 -7.13 32.20
N GLY A 695 -7.41 -5.99 31.80
CA GLY A 695 -7.77 -4.91 32.73
C GLY A 695 -9.06 -5.22 33.47
N THR A 696 -9.14 -4.85 34.75
CA THR A 696 -10.34 -4.95 35.59
C THR A 696 -10.72 -3.56 36.13
N GLY A 697 -12.02 -3.26 36.21
CA GLY A 697 -12.50 -1.96 36.68
C GLY A 697 -11.91 -0.79 35.87
N THR A 698 -11.38 0.22 36.58
CA THR A 698 -10.79 1.43 36.00
C THR A 698 -9.50 1.18 35.21
N ASP A 699 -8.78 0.08 35.47
CA ASP A 699 -7.54 -0.23 34.74
C ASP A 699 -7.82 -0.49 33.27
N LYS A 700 -9.01 -1.02 32.93
CA LYS A 700 -9.42 -1.26 31.54
C LYS A 700 -9.64 0.04 30.77
N ASP A 701 -10.07 1.10 31.47
CA ASP A 701 -10.30 2.40 30.88
C ASP A 701 -8.99 3.20 30.70
N LEU A 702 -7.95 2.88 31.48
CA LEU A 702 -6.65 3.57 31.48
C LEU A 702 -5.60 2.87 30.61
N PHE A 703 -5.54 1.54 30.63
CA PHE A 703 -4.47 0.76 30.02
C PHE A 703 -4.97 -0.32 29.07
N GLU A 704 -4.10 -0.70 28.14
CA GLU A 704 -4.22 -1.89 27.31
C GLU A 704 -3.27 -2.98 27.83
N PHE A 705 -3.70 -4.24 27.70
CA PHE A 705 -2.96 -5.41 28.17
C PHE A 705 -2.72 -6.35 26.99
N ALA A 706 -1.47 -6.75 26.79
CA ALA A 706 -1.07 -7.65 25.71
C ALA A 706 -0.30 -8.84 26.26
N TRP A 707 -0.74 -10.06 25.92
CA TRP A 707 -0.01 -11.29 26.18
C TRP A 707 0.94 -11.59 25.02
N VAL A 708 2.23 -11.29 25.22
CA VAL A 708 3.28 -11.38 24.19
C VAL A 708 4.11 -12.65 24.35
N GLN A 709 4.80 -13.07 23.29
CA GLN A 709 5.58 -14.32 23.29
C GLN A 709 6.81 -14.28 24.22
N GLY A 710 7.37 -13.09 24.43
CA GLY A 710 8.58 -12.87 25.21
C GLY A 710 9.86 -13.48 24.60
N PRO A 711 10.99 -13.31 25.29
CA PRO A 711 12.29 -13.72 24.79
C PRO A 711 12.41 -15.24 24.68
N GLU A 712 13.38 -15.69 23.88
CA GLU A 712 13.68 -17.11 23.72
C GLU A 712 14.57 -17.57 24.88
N GLY A 713 14.03 -18.44 25.73
CA GLY A 713 14.72 -19.05 26.86
C GLY A 713 15.15 -20.49 26.59
N PRO A 714 15.80 -21.16 27.57
CA PRO A 714 16.34 -22.52 27.42
C PRO A 714 15.28 -23.59 27.14
N SER A 715 14.05 -23.39 27.61
CA SER A 715 12.91 -24.32 27.51
C SER A 715 11.87 -23.88 26.48
N GLY A 716 12.16 -22.85 25.69
CA GLY A 716 11.23 -22.22 24.75
C GLY A 716 11.01 -20.74 25.05
N ARG A 717 10.01 -20.13 24.40
CA ARG A 717 9.68 -18.71 24.62
C ARG A 717 8.92 -18.52 25.93
N GLU A 718 9.30 -17.49 26.68
CA GLU A 718 8.70 -17.15 27.98
C GLU A 718 7.69 -16.02 27.83
N PRO A 719 6.37 -16.31 27.73
CA PRO A 719 5.38 -15.28 27.46
C PRO A 719 5.19 -14.33 28.64
N LEU A 720 4.92 -13.07 28.33
CA LEU A 720 4.82 -11.98 29.29
C LEU A 720 3.51 -11.20 29.10
N CYS A 721 2.96 -10.67 30.20
CA CYS A 721 1.87 -9.71 30.14
C CYS A 721 2.42 -8.28 30.14
N VAL A 722 2.17 -7.52 29.09
CA VAL A 722 2.60 -6.12 28.97
C VAL A 722 1.40 -5.21 29.18
N ARG A 723 1.50 -4.29 30.15
CA ARG A 723 0.53 -3.21 30.37
C ARG A 723 1.09 -1.93 29.76
N SER A 724 0.34 -1.29 28.88
CA SER A 724 0.76 -0.03 28.23
C SER A 724 -0.42 0.93 28.04
N THR A 725 -0.13 2.16 27.65
CA THR A 725 -1.14 3.16 27.24
C THR A 725 -1.36 3.19 25.73
N VAL A 726 -0.75 2.25 24.99
CA VAL A 726 -0.74 2.23 23.53
C VAL A 726 -2.09 1.75 23.01
N ARG A 727 -2.71 2.56 22.14
CA ARG A 727 -4.01 2.29 21.54
C ARG A 727 -3.99 2.57 20.04
N LEU A 728 -5.03 2.08 19.38
CA LEU A 728 -5.31 2.35 17.99
C LEU A 728 -6.46 3.35 17.89
N SER A 729 -6.38 4.27 16.93
CA SER A 729 -7.50 5.11 16.51
C SER A 729 -7.71 4.90 15.01
N LYS A 730 -8.96 4.86 14.55
CA LYS A 730 -9.24 4.59 13.12
C LYS A 730 -8.61 5.68 12.26
N ALA A 731 -7.95 5.28 11.18
CA ALA A 731 -7.41 6.16 10.14
C ALA A 731 -8.19 5.91 8.85
N VAL A 732 -9.40 6.48 8.79
CA VAL A 732 -10.27 6.47 7.62
C VAL A 732 -10.74 7.88 7.36
N SER A 733 -10.66 8.35 6.11
CA SER A 733 -11.02 9.72 5.80
C SER A 733 -12.46 10.04 6.23
N PRO A 734 -12.70 11.20 6.87
CA PRO A 734 -14.05 11.65 7.21
C PRO A 734 -15.01 11.73 6.02
N ALA A 735 -14.50 11.86 4.78
CA ALA A 735 -15.32 11.81 3.57
C ALA A 735 -16.17 10.52 3.48
N PHE A 736 -15.60 9.38 3.90
CA PHE A 736 -16.29 8.09 3.84
C PHE A 736 -17.27 7.90 5.01
N GLU A 737 -16.97 8.44 6.19
CA GLU A 737 -17.92 8.42 7.32
C GLU A 737 -19.14 9.32 7.03
N LEU A 738 -18.91 10.47 6.40
CA LEU A 738 -19.97 11.40 5.98
C LEU A 738 -20.68 10.96 4.69
N GLN A 739 -20.19 9.91 4.02
CA GLN A 739 -20.65 9.50 2.68
C GLN A 739 -20.57 10.61 1.61
N HIS A 740 -19.66 11.58 1.81
CA HIS A 740 -19.37 12.67 0.89
C HIS A 740 -18.21 12.28 -0.03
N TRP A 741 -18.43 11.33 -0.93
CA TRP A 741 -17.37 10.75 -1.78
C TRP A 741 -16.73 11.72 -2.80
N ALA A 742 -17.33 12.90 -3.00
CA ALA A 742 -16.83 13.98 -3.86
C ALA A 742 -16.17 15.11 -3.05
N SER A 743 -15.77 14.86 -1.80
CA SER A 743 -15.21 15.88 -0.92
C SER A 743 -13.91 16.47 -1.47
N ALA A 744 -13.79 17.80 -1.37
CA ALA A 744 -12.55 18.54 -1.61
C ALA A 744 -11.76 18.80 -0.31
N ASP A 745 -12.42 18.72 0.85
CA ASP A 745 -11.80 19.05 2.15
C ASP A 745 -11.15 17.85 2.86
N TYR A 746 -11.62 16.65 2.50
CA TYR A 746 -11.22 15.37 3.08
C TYR A 746 -10.79 14.43 1.98
N SER A 747 -9.73 13.67 2.23
CA SER A 747 -9.18 12.67 1.31
C SER A 747 -10.26 11.71 0.79
N THR A 748 -10.19 11.32 -0.48
CA THR A 748 -11.18 10.43 -1.11
C THR A 748 -10.51 9.24 -1.81
N TRP A 749 -9.28 8.91 -1.40
CA TRP A 749 -8.56 7.80 -2.01
C TRP A 749 -9.24 6.46 -1.75
N THR A 750 -9.51 5.75 -2.84
CA THR A 750 -9.96 4.36 -2.84
C THR A 750 -9.03 3.51 -3.69
N GLU A 751 -8.90 2.25 -3.33
CA GLU A 751 -8.16 1.25 -4.09
C GLU A 751 -9.14 0.33 -4.81
N SER A 752 -8.91 0.11 -6.11
CA SER A 752 -9.73 -0.81 -6.89
C SER A 752 -9.60 -2.21 -6.31
N ARG A 753 -10.69 -2.99 -6.28
CA ARG A 753 -10.55 -4.44 -6.12
C ARG A 753 -10.05 -5.07 -7.41
N TRP A 754 -9.39 -6.21 -7.25
CA TRP A 754 -8.98 -7.12 -8.31
C TRP A 754 -9.13 -8.55 -7.80
N LYS A 755 -9.06 -9.53 -8.71
CA LYS A 755 -9.18 -10.95 -8.38
C LYS A 755 -7.81 -11.64 -8.34
N ASP A 756 -7.27 -11.97 -9.51
CA ASP A 756 -5.99 -12.65 -9.65
C ASP A 756 -5.02 -11.76 -10.42
N ILE A 757 -3.93 -11.37 -9.78
CA ILE A 757 -2.81 -10.71 -10.44
C ILE A 757 -1.74 -11.75 -10.72
N ARG A 758 -1.33 -11.87 -11.98
CA ARG A 758 -0.28 -12.83 -12.39
C ARG A 758 0.39 -12.40 -13.68
N ALA A 759 1.63 -12.84 -13.84
CA ALA A 759 2.40 -12.68 -15.06
C ALA A 759 2.97 -14.03 -15.51
N ARG A 760 3.06 -14.24 -16.82
CA ARG A 760 3.64 -15.46 -17.40
C ARG A 760 4.25 -15.19 -18.77
N ILE A 761 5.27 -15.97 -19.12
CA ILE A 761 5.88 -15.97 -20.46
C ILE A 761 5.65 -17.31 -21.16
N PHE A 762 5.57 -17.27 -22.49
CA PHE A 762 5.33 -18.44 -23.33
C PHE A 762 5.67 -18.15 -24.80
N LEU A 763 5.73 -19.18 -25.63
CA LEU A 763 5.91 -19.04 -27.07
C LEU A 763 4.58 -18.88 -27.79
N VAL A 764 4.52 -17.97 -28.76
CA VAL A 764 3.37 -17.76 -29.65
C VAL A 764 3.68 -18.26 -31.06
N ALA A 765 2.66 -18.87 -31.68
CA ALA A 765 2.69 -19.27 -33.07
C ALA A 765 2.32 -18.10 -33.99
N GLY A 766 2.68 -18.20 -35.27
CA GLY A 766 2.20 -17.25 -36.28
C GLY A 766 0.71 -17.42 -36.53
N ARG A 767 0.00 -16.31 -36.77
CA ARG A 767 -1.44 -16.35 -37.10
C ARG A 767 -1.74 -17.26 -38.30
N ASP A 768 -0.85 -17.31 -39.27
CA ASP A 768 -0.98 -18.19 -40.44
C ASP A 768 -1.02 -19.67 -40.06
N LEU A 769 -0.23 -20.08 -39.06
CA LEU A 769 -0.22 -21.46 -38.56
C LEU A 769 -1.51 -21.77 -37.77
N GLU A 770 -2.00 -20.82 -36.97
CA GLU A 770 -3.25 -20.97 -36.23
C GLU A 770 -4.45 -21.11 -37.19
N ILE A 771 -4.53 -20.25 -38.20
CA ILE A 771 -5.56 -20.29 -39.24
C ILE A 771 -5.47 -21.59 -40.03
N THR A 772 -4.27 -22.00 -40.44
CA THR A 772 -4.06 -23.28 -41.15
C THR A 772 -4.55 -24.46 -40.32
N THR A 773 -4.22 -24.48 -39.02
CA THR A 773 -4.67 -25.54 -38.10
C THR A 773 -6.19 -25.58 -37.97
N LEU A 774 -6.84 -24.42 -37.86
CA LEU A 774 -8.30 -24.34 -37.81
C LEU A 774 -8.94 -24.85 -39.10
N VAL A 775 -8.43 -24.42 -40.26
CA VAL A 775 -8.95 -24.82 -41.57
C VAL A 775 -8.79 -26.33 -41.78
N VAL A 776 -7.62 -26.90 -41.47
CA VAL A 776 -7.38 -28.34 -41.53
C VAL A 776 -8.35 -29.10 -40.62
N GLY A 777 -8.59 -28.61 -39.41
CA GLY A 777 -9.57 -29.18 -38.49
C GLY A 777 -10.99 -29.21 -39.05
N ILE A 778 -11.44 -28.10 -39.66
CA ILE A 778 -12.77 -28.00 -40.29
C ILE A 778 -12.87 -28.96 -41.50
N VAL A 779 -11.84 -29.02 -42.34
CA VAL A 779 -11.81 -29.91 -43.52
C VAL A 779 -11.87 -31.37 -43.10
N ILE A 780 -11.05 -31.78 -42.13
CA ILE A 780 -11.06 -33.16 -41.61
C ILE A 780 -12.42 -33.51 -40.98
N LEU A 781 -13.01 -32.57 -40.23
CA LEU A 781 -14.34 -32.76 -39.66
C LEU A 781 -15.39 -33.00 -40.74
N ALA A 782 -15.44 -32.14 -41.77
CA ALA A 782 -16.38 -32.27 -42.87
C ALA A 782 -16.19 -33.59 -43.64
N LEU A 783 -14.94 -33.97 -43.94
CA LEU A 783 -14.61 -35.24 -44.59
C LEU A 783 -15.04 -36.44 -43.72
N SER A 784 -14.80 -36.39 -42.41
CA SER A 784 -15.18 -37.46 -41.49
C SER A 784 -16.70 -37.63 -41.41
N LEU A 785 -17.45 -36.53 -41.35
CA LEU A 785 -18.91 -36.54 -41.32
C LEU A 785 -19.49 -37.06 -42.64
N ALA A 786 -18.99 -36.59 -43.78
CA ALA A 786 -19.41 -37.07 -45.09
C ALA A 786 -19.11 -38.56 -45.26
N THR A 787 -17.90 -39.00 -44.94
CA THR A 787 -17.49 -40.40 -45.04
C THR A 787 -18.34 -41.27 -44.13
N THR A 788 -18.55 -40.87 -42.87
CA THR A 788 -19.41 -41.59 -41.93
C THR A 788 -20.86 -41.65 -42.42
N TYR A 789 -21.39 -40.55 -42.94
CA TYR A 789 -22.73 -40.50 -43.52
C TYR A 789 -22.88 -41.46 -44.70
N PHE A 790 -21.92 -41.47 -45.63
CA PHE A 790 -21.97 -42.37 -46.79
C PHE A 790 -21.78 -43.84 -46.40
N ILE A 791 -20.90 -44.16 -45.44
CA ILE A 791 -20.75 -45.52 -44.90
C ILE A 791 -22.08 -45.96 -44.25
N ASN A 792 -22.69 -45.10 -43.44
CA ASN A 792 -23.97 -45.37 -42.78
C ASN A 792 -25.11 -45.54 -43.81
N ALA A 793 -25.17 -44.69 -44.84
CA ALA A 793 -26.14 -44.80 -45.93
C ALA A 793 -25.93 -46.06 -46.78
N LYS A 794 -24.73 -46.62 -46.79
CA LYS A 794 -24.36 -47.86 -47.51
C LYS A 794 -24.17 -49.05 -46.57
N LEU A 795 -24.76 -49.06 -45.38
CA LEU A 795 -24.69 -50.17 -44.42
C LEU A 795 -25.14 -51.54 -44.98
N LEU A 796 -25.91 -51.55 -46.08
CA LEU A 796 -26.21 -52.75 -46.87
C LEU A 796 -24.97 -53.44 -47.46
N LEU A 797 -23.83 -52.74 -47.62
CA LEU A 797 -22.54 -53.34 -48.04
C LEU A 797 -21.93 -54.26 -46.99
N PHE A 798 -22.30 -54.11 -45.70
CA PHE A 798 -21.83 -54.98 -44.62
C PHE A 798 -22.78 -56.15 -44.32
N GLN A 799 -23.99 -56.19 -44.91
CA GLN A 799 -24.96 -57.28 -44.73
C GLN A 799 -24.75 -58.49 -45.67
N GLY A 800 -23.69 -58.49 -46.50
CA GLY A 800 -23.37 -59.58 -47.44
C GLY A 800 -22.29 -60.57 -47.00
N LEU A 801 -21.81 -60.54 -45.75
CA LEU A 801 -20.76 -61.42 -45.23
C LEU A 801 -21.24 -62.34 -44.08
N GLY A 802 -22.56 -62.53 -43.98
CA GLY A 802 -23.20 -63.43 -43.02
C GLY A 802 -24.29 -64.27 -43.68
N THR A 803 -23.96 -65.00 -44.74
CA THR A 803 -24.65 -66.21 -45.20
C THR A 803 -23.64 -67.27 -45.52
#